data_AF-A0A3B9RX09-F1
#
_entry.id   AF-A0A3B9RX09-F1
#
_cell.length_a   1.000
_cell.length_b   1.000
_cell.length_c   1.000
_cell.angle_alpha   90.00
_cell.angle_beta   90.00
_cell.angle_gamma   90.00
#
_symmetry.space_group_name_H-M   'P 1'
#
loop_
_entity.id
_entity.type
_entity.pdbx_description
1 polymer ?
#
loop_
_entity_poly.entity_id
_entity_poly.type
_entity_poly.pdbx_seq_one_letter_code
_entity_poly.pdbx_strand_id
1 'polypeptide(L)'
;MLTDEQILQKAALLLEKISENSDLTTEVLLREISDSEMKGVEAILQKLADNPRGSLAFDNLFGDKTRLVIPFPVKDRESELGQWVYMLEQVLKVDVDWERGMVSVEREWEDHDKILDDTVNQIFGDGPPSKKLKKKLQMKIGKYFVKLDSLMKEYLQIRKKIGDHKYKDRPDEGPGAIGGKHLLKYTIGDTEDALNDEELKRYNQVLNQLELYAGNTSHGHLQSFAMDYSDQDQWKQKEQHRRDQQDAGDRRYGKPVRTRKPIVVPDTKFIDMGTYWLNNSKTIREDVPGLENDTYSIILTRHPVDVMRMSDFEMITSCHTPPSRDGSKQEYYKCAVAEAQGHGAIAYVVETEDLLSETNTGNIESAEQELEEYDEIFTEQNRWMSGTNLNLDPVSRTRLRQFKFFDWEKYDAGDDQGTEVAVPEKFVYGQKIPGLVGTVTKWARQKQEEVIANLPKSGGKVDLDDFRIYGGSYEDTQGYGGRKELLANLTNISMNDFTGQVEQDKETEEEMPPEWVGDVEEMLKRDCAIVREKWNSGKYANCEVDFHVRDDSGEGDYVIYPEGKIMLTWELDEWLKLPNVSEGRLIADYLNEYYYNQDMGAIVPLFEEDKGAIYKGGPEGSEVIIWRCEFNTRFVPGLENQPVVYDADGYENYCKGVDALDDDRDKFQALVEQYAKENGYFEG
;
A
#
# COMPACT_ATOMS: atom_id res chain seq x y z
N MET A 1 -36.83 10.67 24.91
CA MET A 1 -37.40 9.34 25.24
C MET A 1 -38.79 9.27 24.64
N LEU A 2 -39.07 8.23 23.86
CA LEU A 2 -40.37 8.02 23.21
C LEU A 2 -41.40 7.60 24.27
N THR A 3 -42.65 8.00 24.07
CA THR A 3 -43.77 7.59 24.94
C THR A 3 -44.17 6.14 24.66
N ASP A 4 -44.76 5.46 25.65
CA ASP A 4 -45.20 4.06 25.51
C ASP A 4 -46.16 3.86 24.33
N GLU A 5 -46.97 4.87 24.01
CA GLU A 5 -47.90 4.88 22.88
C GLU A 5 -47.16 4.99 21.53
N GLN A 6 -46.05 5.73 21.46
CA GLN A 6 -45.17 5.81 20.29
C GLN A 6 -44.35 4.53 20.10
N ILE A 7 -43.97 3.85 21.19
CA ILE A 7 -43.29 2.56 21.15
C ILE A 7 -44.26 1.48 20.63
N LEU A 8 -45.51 1.48 21.10
CA LEU A 8 -46.55 0.57 20.63
C LEU A 8 -46.91 0.82 19.16
N GLN A 9 -47.00 2.08 18.72
CA GLN A 9 -47.22 2.38 17.30
C GLN A 9 -46.05 1.96 16.41
N LYS A 10 -44.80 2.17 16.85
CA LYS A 10 -43.62 1.71 16.10
C LYS A 10 -43.53 0.18 16.06
N ALA A 11 -43.83 -0.51 17.16
CA ALA A 11 -43.84 -1.97 17.22
C ALA A 11 -44.95 -2.57 16.35
N ALA A 12 -46.13 -1.94 16.33
CA ALA A 12 -47.23 -2.33 15.44
C ALA A 12 -46.87 -2.14 13.96
N LEU A 13 -46.25 -1.00 13.60
CA LEU A 13 -45.79 -0.75 12.23
C LEU A 13 -44.69 -1.74 11.80
N LEU A 14 -43.82 -2.15 12.73
CA LEU A 14 -42.78 -3.15 12.49
C LEU A 14 -43.39 -4.53 12.27
N LEU A 15 -44.38 -4.91 13.07
CA LEU A 15 -45.09 -6.19 12.95
C LEU A 15 -45.94 -6.27 11.68
N GLU A 16 -46.55 -5.16 11.27
CA GLU A 16 -47.32 -5.07 10.02
C GLU A 16 -46.38 -5.24 8.80
N LYS A 17 -45.21 -4.58 8.82
CA LYS A 17 -44.12 -4.78 7.84
C LYS A 17 -43.54 -6.19 7.82
N ILE A 18 -43.46 -6.86 8.96
CA ILE A 18 -43.03 -8.26 9.05
C ILE A 18 -44.12 -9.19 8.50
N SER A 19 -45.40 -8.88 8.72
CA SER A 19 -46.52 -9.70 8.25
C SER A 19 -46.81 -9.57 6.76
N GLU A 20 -46.57 -8.40 6.16
CA GLU A 20 -46.68 -8.19 4.70
C GLU A 20 -45.53 -8.84 3.91
N ASN A 21 -44.44 -9.23 4.60
CA ASN A 21 -43.26 -9.87 4.02
C ASN A 21 -43.16 -11.39 4.31
N SER A 22 -44.24 -12.06 4.72
CA SER A 22 -44.19 -13.47 5.12
C SER A 22 -44.01 -14.48 3.97
N ASP A 23 -43.92 -14.02 2.71
CA ASP A 23 -43.77 -14.86 1.51
C ASP A 23 -42.55 -14.51 0.62
N LEU A 24 -41.56 -13.77 1.15
CA LEU A 24 -40.27 -13.62 0.48
C LEU A 24 -39.29 -14.67 1.02
N THR A 25 -38.85 -15.54 0.11
CA THR A 25 -37.48 -16.06 0.10
C THR A 25 -36.55 -14.99 0.67
N THR A 26 -35.81 -15.32 1.74
CA THR A 26 -34.72 -14.51 2.29
C THR A 26 -33.99 -13.80 1.14
N GLU A 27 -34.12 -12.48 1.03
CA GLU A 27 -33.30 -11.70 0.10
C GLU A 27 -31.86 -12.00 0.47
N VAL A 28 -31.17 -12.71 -0.41
CA VAL A 28 -29.78 -13.10 -0.20
C VAL A 28 -28.96 -11.82 -0.37
N LEU A 29 -28.48 -11.26 0.74
CA LEU A 29 -27.37 -10.31 0.72
C LEU A 29 -26.23 -11.00 -0.04
N LEU A 30 -25.95 -10.55 -1.26
CA LEU A 30 -24.80 -11.07 -2.00
C LEU A 30 -23.54 -10.49 -1.37
N ARG A 31 -22.63 -11.39 -0.98
CA ARG A 31 -21.29 -11.06 -0.52
C ARG A 31 -20.32 -11.49 -1.62
N GLU A 32 -19.56 -10.55 -2.18
CA GLU A 32 -18.53 -10.89 -3.17
C GLU A 32 -17.33 -11.57 -2.51
N ILE A 33 -17.18 -11.33 -1.21
CA ILE A 33 -16.28 -12.06 -0.32
C ILE A 33 -16.86 -13.45 -0.03
N SER A 34 -16.03 -14.48 -0.17
CA SER A 34 -16.37 -15.85 0.22
C SER A 34 -16.52 -16.01 1.74
N ASP A 35 -17.26 -17.04 2.18
CA ASP A 35 -17.44 -17.33 3.61
C ASP A 35 -16.11 -17.53 4.35
N SER A 36 -15.08 -18.08 3.69
CA SER A 36 -13.74 -18.23 4.28
C SER A 36 -13.03 -16.90 4.49
N GLU A 37 -13.11 -15.99 3.52
CA GLU A 37 -12.49 -14.66 3.62
C GLU A 37 -13.22 -13.81 4.67
N MET A 38 -14.54 -13.97 4.80
CA MET A 38 -15.35 -13.27 5.81
C MET A 38 -14.90 -13.59 7.24
N LYS A 39 -14.47 -14.83 7.52
CA LYS A 39 -13.89 -15.22 8.83
C LYS A 39 -12.71 -14.32 9.23
N GLY A 40 -11.96 -13.82 8.25
CA GLY A 40 -10.87 -12.89 8.47
C GLY A 40 -11.29 -11.59 9.15
N VAL A 41 -12.54 -11.16 8.99
CA VAL A 41 -13.05 -9.90 9.56
C VAL A 41 -14.24 -10.07 10.51
N GLU A 42 -14.81 -11.28 10.63
CA GLU A 42 -15.95 -11.56 11.51
C GLU A 42 -15.72 -11.12 12.97
N ALA A 43 -14.55 -11.43 13.53
CA ALA A 43 -14.24 -11.11 14.92
C ALA A 43 -14.21 -9.60 15.16
N ILE A 44 -13.69 -8.82 14.21
CA ILE A 44 -13.62 -7.35 14.32
C ILE A 44 -14.97 -6.70 14.02
N LEU A 45 -15.76 -7.25 13.10
CA LEU A 45 -17.13 -6.82 12.83
C LEU A 45 -18.05 -7.05 14.05
N GLN A 46 -17.89 -8.18 14.75
CA GLN A 46 -18.63 -8.43 15.98
C GLN A 46 -18.23 -7.43 17.09
N LYS A 47 -16.93 -7.15 17.26
CA LYS A 47 -16.44 -6.13 18.20
C LYS A 47 -17.02 -4.74 17.89
N LEU A 48 -17.08 -4.38 16.60
CA LEU A 48 -17.69 -3.14 16.12
C LEU A 48 -19.18 -3.05 16.47
N ALA A 49 -19.94 -4.14 16.26
CA ALA A 49 -21.36 -4.21 16.58
C ALA A 49 -21.62 -4.05 18.10
N ASP A 50 -20.74 -4.62 18.93
CA ASP A 50 -20.86 -4.55 20.40
C ASP A 50 -20.38 -3.21 20.96
N ASN A 51 -19.27 -2.67 20.44
CA ASN A 51 -18.69 -1.40 20.84
C ASN A 51 -17.99 -0.70 19.67
N PRO A 52 -18.64 0.28 19.02
CA PRO A 52 -18.06 0.99 17.89
C PRO A 52 -16.76 1.74 18.21
N ARG A 53 -16.61 2.27 19.43
CA ARG A 53 -15.42 3.03 19.84
C ARG A 53 -14.32 2.12 20.38
N GLY A 54 -13.09 2.37 19.95
CA GLY A 54 -11.89 1.64 20.33
C GLY A 54 -11.73 0.32 19.59
N SER A 55 -12.66 -0.05 18.71
CA SER A 55 -12.58 -1.27 17.90
C SER A 55 -11.78 -1.08 16.61
N LEU A 56 -11.71 0.14 16.08
CA LEU A 56 -10.94 0.45 14.87
C LEU A 56 -9.98 1.61 15.12
N ALA A 57 -8.86 1.65 14.38
CA ALA A 57 -7.99 2.81 14.30
C ALA A 57 -8.78 4.09 13.95
N PHE A 58 -8.23 5.23 14.38
CA PHE A 58 -8.61 6.57 13.94
C PHE A 58 -9.96 7.07 14.48
N ASP A 59 -10.33 6.69 15.70
CA ASP A 59 -11.53 7.20 16.38
C ASP A 59 -11.58 8.73 16.43
N ASN A 60 -10.42 9.39 16.59
CA ASN A 60 -10.34 10.85 16.59
C ASN A 60 -10.67 11.48 15.23
N LEU A 61 -10.54 10.73 14.12
CA LEU A 61 -10.85 11.21 12.78
C LEU A 61 -12.27 10.83 12.34
N PHE A 62 -12.69 9.60 12.64
CA PHE A 62 -13.96 9.03 12.18
C PHE A 62 -15.10 9.12 13.21
N GLY A 63 -14.79 9.33 14.48
CA GLY A 63 -15.77 9.25 15.57
C GLY A 63 -16.36 7.85 15.66
N ASP A 64 -17.69 7.75 15.59
CA ASP A 64 -18.44 6.49 15.63
C ASP A 64 -18.65 5.86 14.24
N LYS A 65 -18.19 6.53 13.18
CA LYS A 65 -18.39 6.10 11.79
C LYS A 65 -17.31 5.15 11.32
N THR A 66 -17.60 4.39 10.27
CA THR A 66 -16.61 3.57 9.57
C THR A 66 -16.19 4.19 8.24
N ARG A 67 -16.99 5.12 7.71
CA ARG A 67 -16.82 5.77 6.42
C ARG A 67 -17.04 7.28 6.53
N LEU A 68 -16.29 8.03 5.74
CA LEU A 68 -16.45 9.47 5.53
C LEU A 68 -16.37 9.78 4.05
N VAL A 69 -17.11 10.79 3.61
CA VAL A 69 -17.06 11.28 2.22
C VAL A 69 -16.51 12.69 2.24
N ILE A 70 -15.43 12.91 1.47
CA ILE A 70 -14.84 14.24 1.28
C ILE A 70 -14.90 14.62 -0.20
N PRO A 71 -15.12 15.91 -0.51
CA PRO A 71 -15.10 16.38 -1.89
C PRO A 71 -13.69 16.20 -2.49
N PHE A 72 -13.62 15.84 -3.77
CA PHE A 72 -12.35 15.77 -4.51
C PHE A 72 -12.32 16.72 -5.71
N PRO A 73 -12.08 18.02 -5.48
CA PRO A 73 -11.99 18.99 -6.55
C PRO A 73 -10.69 18.83 -7.32
N VAL A 74 -10.76 18.22 -8.51
CA VAL A 74 -9.54 17.92 -9.29
C VAL A 74 -8.91 19.19 -9.90
N LYS A 75 -9.63 20.33 -9.93
CA LYS A 75 -9.07 21.67 -10.20
C LYS A 75 -8.93 22.53 -8.94
N ASP A 76 -8.85 21.91 -7.75
CA ASP A 76 -8.60 22.63 -6.49
C ASP A 76 -7.30 23.43 -6.57
N ARG A 77 -7.40 24.75 -6.35
CA ARG A 77 -6.25 25.67 -6.31
C ARG A 77 -5.26 25.37 -5.18
N GLU A 78 -5.60 24.48 -4.27
CA GLU A 78 -4.73 24.04 -3.19
C GLU A 78 -3.93 22.78 -3.56
N SER A 79 -4.29 22.08 -4.64
CA SER A 79 -3.56 20.94 -5.18
C SER A 79 -2.45 21.36 -6.16
N GLU A 80 -1.38 20.58 -6.28
CA GLU A 80 -0.28 20.89 -7.22
C GLU A 80 -0.77 20.96 -8.68
N LEU A 81 -1.64 20.02 -9.09
CA LEU A 81 -2.28 20.06 -10.42
C LEU A 81 -3.13 21.31 -10.58
N GLY A 82 -4.04 21.59 -9.64
CA GLY A 82 -4.96 22.72 -9.77
C GLY A 82 -4.25 24.07 -9.71
N GLN A 83 -3.16 24.22 -8.95
CA GLN A 83 -2.28 25.40 -9.03
C GLN A 83 -1.64 25.55 -10.40
N TRP A 84 -1.18 24.45 -10.98
CA TRP A 84 -0.55 24.44 -12.30
C TRP A 84 -1.56 24.75 -13.42
N VAL A 85 -2.77 24.18 -13.36
CA VAL A 85 -3.88 24.49 -14.28
C VAL A 85 -4.33 25.94 -14.12
N TYR A 86 -4.54 26.39 -12.88
CA TYR A 86 -4.89 27.77 -12.55
C TYR A 86 -3.88 28.77 -13.13
N MET A 87 -2.59 28.44 -13.05
CA MET A 87 -1.53 29.27 -13.60
C MET A 87 -1.66 29.43 -15.12
N LEU A 88 -1.97 28.37 -15.87
CA LEU A 88 -2.17 28.48 -17.32
C LEU A 88 -3.46 29.25 -17.67
N GLU A 89 -4.58 28.86 -17.10
CA GLU A 89 -5.90 29.34 -17.53
C GLU A 89 -6.23 30.73 -16.98
N GLN A 90 -5.82 31.04 -15.75
CA GLN A 90 -6.30 32.23 -15.03
C GLN A 90 -5.22 33.30 -14.88
N VAL A 91 -3.98 32.89 -14.60
CA VAL A 91 -2.86 33.83 -14.43
C VAL A 91 -2.24 34.17 -15.77
N LEU A 92 -1.82 33.15 -16.51
CA LEU A 92 -1.24 33.31 -17.85
C LEU A 92 -2.32 33.52 -18.90
N LYS A 93 -3.59 33.18 -18.65
CA LYS A 93 -4.72 33.42 -19.57
C LYS A 93 -4.45 32.90 -20.98
N VAL A 94 -4.16 31.61 -21.07
CA VAL A 94 -3.98 30.93 -22.35
C VAL A 94 -5.02 29.83 -22.51
N ASP A 95 -5.40 29.57 -23.76
CA ASP A 95 -6.26 28.46 -24.12
C ASP A 95 -5.41 27.19 -24.20
N VAL A 96 -5.88 26.10 -23.58
CA VAL A 96 -5.13 24.83 -23.54
C VAL A 96 -5.93 23.72 -24.23
N ASP A 97 -5.33 23.15 -25.27
CA ASP A 97 -5.76 21.89 -25.87
C ASP A 97 -5.01 20.77 -25.14
N TRP A 98 -5.69 20.22 -24.12
CA TRP A 98 -5.14 19.20 -23.24
C TRP A 98 -4.72 17.96 -24.01
N GLU A 99 -5.60 17.37 -24.81
CA GLU A 99 -5.35 16.15 -25.61
C GLU A 99 -4.09 16.27 -26.47
N ARG A 100 -3.91 17.40 -27.16
CA ARG A 100 -2.73 17.63 -28.02
C ARG A 100 -1.53 18.19 -27.25
N GLY A 101 -1.71 18.61 -26.01
CA GLY A 101 -0.69 19.26 -25.18
C GLY A 101 -0.23 20.59 -25.77
N MET A 102 -1.16 21.39 -26.29
CA MET A 102 -0.90 22.64 -26.99
C MET A 102 -1.50 23.83 -26.22
N VAL A 103 -0.78 24.95 -26.26
CA VAL A 103 -1.24 26.25 -25.79
C VAL A 103 -1.52 27.11 -27.01
N SER A 104 -2.62 27.85 -26.99
CA SER A 104 -2.89 28.94 -27.92
C SER A 104 -3.30 30.21 -27.18
N VAL A 105 -2.97 31.36 -27.75
CA VAL A 105 -3.51 32.63 -27.28
C VAL A 105 -3.47 33.67 -28.39
N GLU A 106 -4.45 34.57 -28.40
CA GLU A 106 -4.49 35.79 -29.20
C GLU A 106 -4.54 37.00 -28.26
N ARG A 107 -3.61 37.95 -28.45
CA ARG A 107 -3.52 39.15 -27.61
C ARG A 107 -3.35 40.41 -28.44
N GLU A 108 -3.85 41.50 -27.87
CA GLU A 108 -3.67 42.86 -28.35
C GLU A 108 -3.12 43.72 -27.21
N TRP A 109 -2.06 44.48 -27.45
CA TRP A 109 -1.42 45.35 -26.46
C TRP A 109 -0.80 46.58 -27.13
N GLU A 110 -0.44 47.58 -26.34
CA GLU A 110 0.28 48.78 -26.82
C GLU A 110 1.78 48.47 -26.95
N ASP A 111 2.36 48.82 -28.10
CA ASP A 111 3.78 48.60 -28.38
C ASP A 111 4.64 49.32 -27.33
N HIS A 112 5.54 48.58 -26.68
CA HIS A 112 6.45 49.12 -25.68
C HIS A 112 7.55 50.03 -26.27
N ASP A 113 7.68 50.11 -27.59
CA ASP A 113 8.70 50.95 -28.26
C ASP A 113 8.34 52.45 -28.20
N LYS A 114 8.64 53.12 -27.08
CA LYS A 114 8.33 54.56 -26.85
C LYS A 114 9.35 55.55 -27.43
N ILE A 115 10.52 55.08 -27.88
CA ILE A 115 11.65 55.94 -28.32
C ILE A 115 11.26 56.84 -29.50
N LEU A 116 10.35 56.38 -30.35
CA LEU A 116 9.88 57.14 -31.51
C LEU A 116 8.79 58.16 -31.17
N ASP A 117 7.91 57.87 -30.22
CA ASP A 117 6.76 58.72 -29.94
C ASP A 117 7.14 59.96 -29.11
N ASP A 118 8.05 59.85 -28.13
CA ASP A 118 8.41 61.01 -27.30
C ASP A 118 9.23 62.08 -28.05
N THR A 119 10.06 61.66 -29.02
CA THR A 119 10.77 62.59 -29.92
C THR A 119 9.80 63.33 -30.85
N VAL A 120 8.71 62.69 -31.29
CA VAL A 120 7.67 63.30 -32.12
C VAL A 120 6.73 64.17 -31.28
N ASN A 121 6.39 63.75 -30.06
CA ASN A 121 5.58 64.47 -29.08
C ASN A 121 6.21 65.80 -28.68
N GLN A 122 7.54 65.83 -28.47
CA GLN A 122 8.28 67.07 -28.17
C GLN A 122 8.28 68.08 -29.34
N ILE A 123 8.13 67.64 -30.58
CA ILE A 123 8.24 68.50 -31.77
C ILE A 123 6.87 68.99 -32.28
N PHE A 124 5.81 68.17 -32.18
CA PHE A 124 4.55 68.45 -32.89
C PHE A 124 3.28 68.59 -32.03
N GLY A 125 3.34 68.39 -30.71
CA GLY A 125 2.24 68.76 -29.79
C GLY A 125 0.95 67.94 -29.87
N ASP A 126 0.80 67.06 -30.86
CA ASP A 126 -0.22 66.02 -30.95
C ASP A 126 0.46 64.74 -31.47
N GLY A 127 0.79 63.83 -30.55
CA GLY A 127 1.42 62.56 -30.86
C GLY A 127 0.51 61.63 -31.66
N PRO A 128 1.05 60.81 -32.59
CA PRO A 128 0.30 59.69 -33.11
C PRO A 128 -0.10 58.75 -31.95
N PRO A 129 -1.29 58.12 -32.02
CA PRO A 129 -1.71 57.17 -30.98
C PRO A 129 -0.73 55.99 -30.92
N SER A 130 -0.43 55.54 -29.69
CA SER A 130 0.45 54.41 -29.43
C SER A 130 0.08 53.21 -30.33
N LYS A 131 1.08 52.69 -31.04
CA LYS A 131 0.87 51.58 -31.99
C LYS A 131 0.36 50.35 -31.24
N LYS A 132 -0.81 49.83 -31.61
CA LYS A 132 -1.29 48.56 -31.07
C LYS A 132 -0.71 47.38 -31.84
N LEU A 133 -0.22 46.38 -31.11
CA LEU A 133 0.23 45.11 -31.64
C LEU A 133 -0.83 44.06 -31.38
N LYS A 134 -1.18 43.30 -32.41
CA LYS A 134 -2.05 42.12 -32.31
C LYS A 134 -1.30 40.89 -32.80
N LYS A 135 -1.17 39.88 -31.95
CA LYS A 135 -0.45 38.63 -32.26
C LYS A 135 -1.20 37.43 -31.72
N LYS A 136 -1.02 36.32 -32.43
CA LYS A 136 -1.46 34.99 -32.01
C LYS A 136 -0.27 34.06 -31.91
N LEU A 137 -0.32 33.12 -30.98
CA LEU A 137 0.64 32.01 -30.89
C LEU A 137 -0.12 30.69 -30.70
N GLN A 138 0.49 29.62 -31.18
CA GLN A 138 0.10 28.25 -30.84
C GLN A 138 1.36 27.39 -30.76
N MET A 139 1.58 26.68 -29.65
CA MET A 139 2.76 25.83 -29.47
C MET A 139 2.58 24.77 -28.38
N LYS A 140 3.45 23.75 -28.36
CA LYS A 140 3.45 22.73 -27.30
C LYS A 140 3.68 23.35 -25.91
N ILE A 141 2.95 22.92 -24.88
CA ILE A 141 3.03 23.42 -23.49
C ILE A 141 4.49 23.47 -22.99
N GLY A 142 5.26 22.39 -23.18
CA GLY A 142 6.68 22.38 -22.77
C GLY A 142 7.53 23.44 -23.48
N LYS A 143 7.30 23.70 -24.77
CA LYS A 143 8.03 24.75 -25.52
C LYS A 143 7.61 26.15 -25.08
N TYR A 144 6.34 26.32 -24.70
CA TYR A 144 5.80 27.57 -24.18
C TYR A 144 6.51 27.96 -22.87
N PHE A 145 6.66 27.04 -21.91
CA PHE A 145 7.38 27.31 -20.66
C PHE A 145 8.86 27.59 -20.87
N VAL A 146 9.54 26.87 -21.77
CA VAL A 146 10.94 27.16 -22.12
C VAL A 146 11.10 28.58 -22.69
N LYS A 147 10.16 29.01 -23.53
CA LYS A 147 10.19 30.36 -24.11
C LYS A 147 9.91 31.44 -23.04
N LEU A 148 8.96 31.20 -22.14
CA LEU A 148 8.67 32.09 -21.00
C LEU A 148 9.88 32.22 -20.06
N ASP A 149 10.49 31.11 -19.66
CA ASP A 149 11.70 31.11 -18.81
C ASP A 149 12.83 31.92 -19.44
N SER A 150 13.09 31.70 -20.73
CA SER A 150 14.13 32.45 -21.45
C SER A 150 13.85 33.96 -21.49
N LEU A 151 12.62 34.37 -21.77
CA LEU A 151 12.24 35.78 -21.80
C LEU A 151 12.32 36.43 -20.42
N MET A 152 11.87 35.71 -19.39
CA MET A 152 11.91 36.21 -18.02
C MET A 152 13.34 36.35 -17.50
N LYS A 153 14.23 35.38 -17.77
CA LYS A 153 15.64 35.50 -17.41
C LYS A 153 16.29 36.73 -18.01
N GLU A 154 16.01 36.98 -19.29
CA GLU A 154 16.53 38.16 -19.98
C GLU A 154 15.95 39.46 -19.38
N TYR A 155 14.65 39.49 -19.09
CA TYR A 155 14.01 40.60 -18.38
C TYR A 155 14.66 40.87 -17.01
N LEU A 156 14.88 39.83 -16.20
CA LEU A 156 15.52 39.95 -14.88
C LEU A 156 16.96 40.44 -14.97
N GLN A 157 17.73 40.01 -15.98
CA GLN A 157 19.09 40.47 -16.23
C GLN A 157 19.14 41.97 -16.58
N ILE A 158 18.26 42.43 -17.48
CA ILE A 158 18.18 43.85 -17.84
C ILE A 158 17.74 44.69 -16.63
N ARG A 159 16.74 44.22 -15.88
CA ARG A 159 16.25 44.87 -14.65
C ARG A 159 17.31 44.96 -13.56
N LYS A 160 18.18 43.95 -13.46
CA LYS A 160 19.33 43.99 -12.55
C LYS A 160 20.29 45.11 -12.96
N LYS A 161 20.61 45.23 -14.25
CA LYS A 161 21.47 46.30 -14.77
C LYS A 161 20.92 47.70 -14.45
N ILE A 162 19.60 47.90 -14.62
CA ILE A 162 18.93 49.17 -14.26
C ILE A 162 19.09 49.47 -12.76
N GLY A 163 18.88 48.46 -11.91
CA GLY A 163 19.07 48.59 -10.47
C GLY A 163 20.51 48.91 -10.07
N ASP A 164 21.48 48.19 -10.63
CA ASP A 164 22.89 48.39 -10.36
C ASP A 164 23.35 49.80 -10.77
N HIS A 165 22.79 50.37 -11.86
CA HIS A 165 23.04 51.75 -12.25
C HIS A 165 22.42 52.75 -11.27
N LYS A 166 21.13 52.57 -10.92
CA LYS A 166 20.39 53.48 -10.03
C LYS A 166 20.97 53.56 -8.62
N TYR A 167 21.43 52.43 -8.09
CA TYR A 167 21.93 52.30 -6.73
C TYR A 167 23.45 52.20 -6.65
N LYS A 168 24.19 52.60 -7.70
CA LYS A 168 25.66 52.55 -7.75
C LYS A 168 26.34 53.22 -6.55
N ASP A 169 25.74 54.29 -6.02
CA ASP A 169 26.26 55.08 -4.90
C ASP A 169 25.65 54.68 -3.54
N ARG A 170 24.68 53.75 -3.53
CA ARG A 170 23.97 53.22 -2.35
C ARG A 170 23.74 51.71 -2.50
N PRO A 171 24.81 50.91 -2.52
CA PRO A 171 24.72 49.47 -2.82
C PRO A 171 23.90 48.68 -1.79
N ASP A 172 23.76 49.19 -0.57
CA ASP A 172 22.90 48.71 0.51
C ASP A 172 21.39 48.91 0.25
N GLU A 173 21.03 49.78 -0.68
CA GLU A 173 19.65 49.99 -1.16
C GLU A 173 19.39 49.31 -2.53
N GLY A 174 20.42 48.70 -3.12
CA GLY A 174 20.39 48.09 -4.45
C GLY A 174 19.86 46.64 -4.47
N PRO A 175 19.69 46.07 -5.68
CA PRO A 175 19.17 44.70 -5.85
C PRO A 175 19.95 43.63 -5.09
N GLY A 176 21.25 43.85 -4.88
CA GLY A 176 22.14 42.92 -4.16
C GLY A 176 21.97 42.93 -2.63
N ALA A 177 21.48 44.01 -2.03
CA ALA A 177 21.38 44.14 -0.58
C ALA A 177 19.98 43.78 -0.03
N ILE A 178 18.92 43.98 -0.81
CA ILE A 178 17.55 43.59 -0.41
C ILE A 178 17.28 42.11 -0.73
N GLY A 179 18.31 41.27 -0.75
CA GLY A 179 18.17 39.85 -1.00
C GLY A 179 17.59 39.52 -2.38
N GLY A 180 18.21 39.99 -3.46
CA GLY A 180 17.85 39.55 -4.82
C GLY A 180 16.45 39.98 -5.26
N LYS A 181 15.82 40.87 -4.49
CA LYS A 181 14.53 41.45 -4.79
C LYS A 181 14.65 42.35 -6.00
N HIS A 182 14.29 41.83 -7.17
CA HIS A 182 13.96 42.61 -8.37
C HIS A 182 12.74 43.56 -8.17
N LEU A 183 12.22 43.65 -6.93
CA LEU A 183 11.07 44.44 -6.42
C LEU A 183 11.26 45.96 -6.43
N LEU A 184 12.38 46.47 -6.93
CA LEU A 184 12.60 47.90 -7.04
C LEU A 184 11.79 48.44 -8.23
N LYS A 185 10.89 49.39 -7.97
CA LYS A 185 10.20 50.12 -9.02
C LYS A 185 11.19 51.08 -9.68
N TYR A 186 11.32 50.97 -11.00
CA TYR A 186 12.11 51.88 -11.82
C TYR A 186 11.18 52.78 -12.62
N THR A 187 11.55 54.04 -12.72
CA THR A 187 10.91 54.99 -13.63
C THR A 187 11.42 54.77 -15.06
N ILE A 188 10.75 55.40 -16.03
CA ILE A 188 11.21 55.41 -17.42
C ILE A 188 12.60 56.06 -17.50
N GLY A 189 12.80 57.20 -16.82
CA GLY A 189 14.11 57.87 -16.76
C GLY A 189 15.22 57.00 -16.18
N ASP A 190 14.96 56.26 -15.08
CA ASP A 190 15.95 55.31 -14.53
C ASP A 190 16.38 54.25 -15.56
N THR A 191 15.46 53.86 -16.45
CA THR A 191 15.70 52.82 -17.47
C THR A 191 16.51 53.39 -18.63
N GLU A 192 16.19 54.60 -19.09
CA GLU A 192 16.90 55.30 -20.16
C GLU A 192 18.32 55.71 -19.75
N ASP A 193 18.51 56.10 -18.48
CA ASP A 193 19.84 56.45 -17.95
C ASP A 193 20.77 55.23 -17.85
N ALA A 194 20.21 54.03 -17.64
CA ALA A 194 20.97 52.81 -17.40
C ALA A 194 21.29 51.99 -18.67
N LEU A 195 20.50 52.15 -19.73
CA LEU A 195 20.56 51.32 -20.94
C LEU A 195 20.95 52.17 -22.16
N ASN A 196 21.77 51.62 -23.04
CA ASN A 196 21.99 52.25 -24.35
C ASN A 196 20.83 51.97 -25.32
N ASP A 197 20.81 52.63 -26.49
CA ASP A 197 19.73 52.49 -27.48
C ASP A 197 19.44 51.04 -27.92
N GLU A 198 20.49 50.22 -28.10
CA GLU A 198 20.33 48.82 -28.49
C GLU A 198 19.72 47.98 -27.36
N GLU A 199 20.16 48.21 -26.13
CA GLU A 199 19.67 47.55 -24.93
C GLU A 199 18.23 47.96 -24.60
N LEU A 200 17.90 49.24 -24.74
CA LEU A 200 16.55 49.77 -24.55
C LEU A 200 15.59 49.18 -25.59
N LYS A 201 16.02 49.14 -26.86
CA LYS A 201 15.26 48.47 -27.92
C LYS A 201 15.06 46.99 -27.61
N ARG A 202 16.09 46.30 -27.12
CA ARG A 202 15.99 44.89 -26.74
C ARG A 202 15.05 44.70 -25.55
N TYR A 203 15.10 45.58 -24.56
CA TYR A 203 14.21 45.57 -23.41
C TYR A 203 12.73 45.70 -23.85
N ASN A 204 12.43 46.66 -24.73
CA ASN A 204 11.08 46.82 -25.29
C ASN A 204 10.63 45.59 -26.10
N GLN A 205 11.53 44.94 -26.85
CA GLN A 205 11.24 43.68 -27.54
C GLN A 205 10.93 42.52 -26.58
N VAL A 206 11.62 42.45 -25.44
CA VAL A 206 11.38 41.44 -24.40
C VAL A 206 10.03 41.70 -23.74
N LEU A 207 9.71 42.95 -23.40
CA LEU A 207 8.40 43.33 -22.86
C LEU A 207 7.26 42.99 -23.82
N ASN A 208 7.37 43.38 -25.10
CA ASN A 208 6.39 43.03 -26.12
C ASN A 208 6.18 41.51 -26.27
N GLN A 209 7.24 40.71 -26.15
CA GLN A 209 7.09 39.25 -26.12
C GLN A 209 6.45 38.78 -24.82
N LEU A 210 6.80 39.34 -23.66
CA LEU A 210 6.17 38.99 -22.39
C LEU A 210 4.69 39.38 -22.34
N GLU A 211 4.23 40.42 -23.05
CA GLU A 211 2.79 40.66 -23.23
C GLU A 211 2.12 39.47 -23.92
N LEU A 212 2.68 39.02 -25.03
CA LEU A 212 2.15 37.89 -25.78
C LEU A 212 2.18 36.57 -25.00
N TYR A 213 3.23 36.31 -24.22
CA TYR A 213 3.40 35.04 -23.53
C TYR A 213 2.86 35.06 -22.10
N ALA A 214 3.20 36.06 -21.28
CA ALA A 214 2.80 36.15 -19.87
C ALA A 214 1.50 36.96 -19.61
N GLY A 215 1.04 37.75 -20.58
CA GLY A 215 -0.31 38.34 -20.62
C GLY A 215 -0.41 39.73 -20.03
N ASN A 216 0.62 40.13 -19.31
CA ASN A 216 0.75 41.45 -18.70
C ASN A 216 2.23 41.66 -18.37
N THR A 217 2.78 42.84 -18.65
CA THR A 217 4.17 43.18 -18.28
C THR A 217 4.30 44.06 -17.03
N SER A 218 3.21 44.28 -16.31
CA SER A 218 3.23 45.00 -15.05
C SER A 218 4.25 44.37 -14.11
N HIS A 219 5.02 45.22 -13.43
CA HIS A 219 6.13 44.78 -12.61
C HIS A 219 5.71 43.72 -11.57
N GLY A 220 4.59 43.92 -10.88
CA GLY A 220 4.09 42.96 -9.88
C GLY A 220 3.75 41.59 -10.49
N HIS A 221 3.19 41.56 -11.70
CA HIS A 221 2.87 40.32 -12.41
C HIS A 221 4.13 39.56 -12.79
N LEU A 222 5.05 40.20 -13.50
CA LEU A 222 6.30 39.55 -13.93
C LEU A 222 7.17 39.13 -12.74
N GLN A 223 7.17 39.91 -11.66
CA GLN A 223 7.90 39.60 -10.44
C GLN A 223 7.40 38.33 -9.75
N SER A 224 6.10 38.02 -9.85
CA SER A 224 5.52 36.82 -9.23
C SER A 224 6.11 35.51 -9.78
N PHE A 225 6.73 35.55 -10.96
CA PHE A 225 7.38 34.41 -11.60
C PHE A 225 8.87 34.28 -11.33
N ALA A 226 9.50 35.30 -10.70
CA ALA A 226 10.89 35.23 -10.31
C ALA A 226 11.04 34.38 -9.04
N MET A 227 12.12 33.59 -8.95
CA MET A 227 12.43 32.82 -7.76
C MET A 227 13.06 33.73 -6.68
N ASP A 228 12.46 33.79 -5.50
CA ASP A 228 13.10 34.44 -4.35
C ASP A 228 14.05 33.49 -3.59
N TYR A 229 14.77 33.98 -2.58
CA TYR A 229 15.70 33.14 -1.81
C TYR A 229 15.03 31.94 -1.14
N SER A 230 13.78 32.09 -0.68
CA SER A 230 13.05 31.00 -0.03
C SER A 230 12.63 29.95 -1.06
N ASP A 231 12.14 30.38 -2.22
CA ASP A 231 11.82 29.50 -3.36
C ASP A 231 13.08 28.74 -3.80
N GLN A 232 14.20 29.44 -3.92
CA GLN A 232 15.50 28.89 -4.33
C GLN A 232 16.03 27.84 -3.35
N ASP A 233 15.90 28.07 -2.04
CA ASP A 233 16.34 27.13 -1.02
C ASP A 233 15.44 25.91 -0.95
N GLN A 234 14.11 26.07 -1.06
CA GLN A 234 13.19 24.94 -1.20
C GLN A 234 13.51 24.10 -2.43
N TRP A 235 13.82 24.74 -3.56
CA TRP A 235 14.19 24.04 -4.78
C TRP A 235 15.49 23.23 -4.62
N LYS A 236 16.52 23.82 -4.02
CA LYS A 236 17.78 23.10 -3.71
C LYS A 236 17.51 21.88 -2.85
N GLN A 237 16.66 22.00 -1.83
CA GLN A 237 16.33 20.88 -0.94
C GLN A 237 15.62 19.76 -1.70
N LYS A 238 14.61 20.09 -2.51
CA LYS A 238 13.89 19.10 -3.35
C LYS A 238 14.81 18.39 -4.33
N GLU A 239 15.65 19.13 -5.06
CA GLU A 239 16.57 18.55 -6.04
C GLU A 239 17.69 17.74 -5.37
N GLN A 240 18.18 18.18 -4.20
CA GLN A 240 19.15 17.40 -3.42
C GLN A 240 18.53 16.08 -2.94
N HIS A 241 17.31 16.12 -2.39
CA HIS A 241 16.60 14.93 -1.95
C HIS A 241 16.38 13.93 -3.10
N ARG A 242 15.98 14.41 -4.28
CA ARG A 242 15.83 13.58 -5.48
C ARG A 242 17.14 12.91 -5.90
N ARG A 243 18.27 13.64 -5.80
CA ARG A 243 19.61 13.07 -6.06
C ARG A 243 19.96 12.01 -5.03
N ASP A 244 19.69 12.27 -3.75
CA ASP A 244 19.98 11.35 -2.65
C ASP A 244 19.18 10.04 -2.76
N GLN A 245 17.89 10.12 -3.11
CA GLN A 245 17.05 8.93 -3.38
C GLN A 245 17.59 8.11 -4.55
N GLN A 246 18.01 8.77 -5.64
CA GLN A 246 18.58 8.09 -6.79
C GLN A 246 19.91 7.42 -6.45
N ASP A 247 20.76 8.07 -5.65
CA ASP A 247 22.04 7.53 -5.22
C ASP A 247 21.87 6.40 -4.19
N ALA A 248 20.81 6.44 -3.38
CA ALA A 248 20.40 5.31 -2.52
C ALA A 248 19.93 4.11 -3.36
N GLY A 249 19.13 4.35 -4.40
CA GLY A 249 18.73 3.33 -5.37
C GLY A 249 19.92 2.73 -6.11
N ASP A 250 20.81 3.57 -6.66
CA ASP A 250 22.01 3.10 -7.36
C ASP A 250 22.89 2.25 -6.44
N ARG A 251 23.09 2.66 -5.16
CA ARG A 251 23.78 1.84 -4.15
C ARG A 251 23.10 0.49 -3.89
N ARG A 252 21.77 0.46 -3.77
CA ARG A 252 20.99 -0.76 -3.55
C ARG A 252 21.17 -1.78 -4.68
N TYR A 253 21.38 -1.32 -5.91
CA TYR A 253 21.62 -2.17 -7.09
C TYR A 253 23.10 -2.36 -7.45
N GLY A 254 24.03 -2.03 -6.53
CA GLY A 254 25.46 -2.16 -6.76
C GLY A 254 26.01 -1.27 -7.87
N LYS A 255 25.29 -0.21 -8.25
CA LYS A 255 25.71 0.75 -9.28
C LYS A 255 26.58 1.84 -8.63
N PRO A 256 27.66 2.27 -9.30
CA PRO A 256 28.49 3.35 -8.80
C PRO A 256 27.71 4.67 -8.78
N VAL A 257 27.84 5.40 -7.66
CA VAL A 257 27.25 6.74 -7.50
C VAL A 257 27.81 7.69 -8.56
N ARG A 258 26.94 8.47 -9.18
CA ARG A 258 27.30 9.33 -10.31
C ARG A 258 28.03 10.58 -9.82
N THR A 259 29.13 10.97 -10.48
CA THR A 259 29.73 12.30 -10.28
C THR A 259 28.84 13.35 -10.94
N ARG A 260 28.21 14.22 -10.14
CA ARG A 260 27.26 15.25 -10.64
C ARG A 260 27.85 16.65 -10.53
N LYS A 261 27.43 17.53 -11.45
CA LYS A 261 27.70 18.97 -11.35
C LYS A 261 26.93 19.58 -10.17
N PRO A 262 27.40 20.73 -9.63
CA PRO A 262 26.67 21.50 -8.62
C PRO A 262 25.21 21.73 -9.03
N ILE A 263 24.32 21.76 -8.04
CA ILE A 263 22.91 22.11 -8.22
C ILE A 263 22.85 23.55 -8.74
N VAL A 264 22.30 23.75 -9.94
CA VAL A 264 22.07 25.07 -10.54
C VAL A 264 20.62 25.42 -10.29
N VAL A 265 20.41 26.47 -9.49
CA VAL A 265 19.08 26.92 -9.10
C VAL A 265 18.43 27.70 -10.24
N PRO A 266 17.14 27.48 -10.54
CA PRO A 266 16.44 28.26 -11.55
C PRO A 266 16.22 29.70 -11.09
N ASP A 267 16.25 30.65 -12.02
CA ASP A 267 15.92 32.06 -11.78
C ASP A 267 14.40 32.32 -11.79
N THR A 268 13.62 31.40 -12.36
CA THR A 268 12.18 31.56 -12.59
C THR A 268 11.41 30.29 -12.23
N LYS A 269 10.13 30.46 -11.87
CA LYS A 269 9.20 29.36 -11.55
C LYS A 269 8.79 28.53 -12.78
N PHE A 270 9.07 29.00 -14.00
CA PHE A 270 8.66 28.33 -15.24
C PHE A 270 9.40 27.02 -15.53
N ILE A 271 10.60 26.83 -14.96
CA ILE A 271 11.33 25.56 -15.06
C ILE A 271 10.59 24.45 -14.32
N ASP A 272 10.09 24.73 -13.12
CA ASP A 272 9.31 23.78 -12.33
C ASP A 272 8.00 23.44 -13.04
N MET A 273 7.31 24.44 -13.61
CA MET A 273 6.10 24.20 -14.39
C MET A 273 6.34 23.34 -15.63
N GLY A 274 7.45 23.57 -16.34
CA GLY A 274 7.84 22.77 -17.51
C GLY A 274 8.22 21.34 -17.12
N THR A 275 8.89 21.17 -15.97
CA THR A 275 9.27 19.87 -15.42
C THR A 275 8.05 19.09 -14.95
N TYR A 276 7.09 19.76 -14.29
CA TYR A 276 5.81 19.19 -13.91
C TYR A 276 5.05 18.65 -15.13
N TRP A 277 4.95 19.45 -16.21
CA TRP A 277 4.38 18.96 -17.47
C TRP A 277 5.12 17.75 -18.02
N LEU A 278 6.46 17.80 -18.07
CA LEU A 278 7.27 16.70 -18.61
C LEU A 278 6.98 15.37 -17.90
N ASN A 279 6.86 15.42 -16.57
CA ASN A 279 6.68 14.24 -15.74
C ASN A 279 5.24 13.73 -15.74
N ASN A 280 4.24 14.62 -15.89
CA ASN A 280 2.82 14.29 -15.75
C ASN A 280 2.03 14.32 -17.07
N SER A 281 2.67 14.66 -18.21
CA SER A 281 1.95 14.93 -19.46
C SER A 281 1.11 13.78 -20.01
N LYS A 282 1.41 12.52 -19.68
CA LYS A 282 0.55 11.41 -20.10
C LYS A 282 -0.78 11.46 -19.33
N THR A 283 -0.68 11.39 -18.01
CA THR A 283 -1.80 11.45 -17.06
C THR A 283 -2.65 12.71 -17.26
N ILE A 284 -2.02 13.88 -17.38
CA ILE A 284 -2.76 15.15 -17.58
C ILE A 284 -3.58 15.14 -18.87
N ARG A 285 -3.09 14.54 -19.96
CA ARG A 285 -3.80 14.50 -21.25
C ARG A 285 -5.00 13.57 -21.23
N GLU A 286 -4.89 12.48 -20.47
CA GLU A 286 -5.92 11.46 -20.34
C GLU A 286 -7.01 11.94 -19.38
N ASP A 287 -6.62 12.54 -18.25
CA ASP A 287 -7.55 12.82 -17.16
C ASP A 287 -8.14 14.25 -17.20
N VAL A 288 -7.35 15.30 -17.51
CA VAL A 288 -7.82 16.71 -17.36
C VAL A 288 -8.93 17.18 -18.32
N PRO A 289 -9.01 16.76 -19.61
CA PRO A 289 -10.02 17.27 -20.53
C PRO A 289 -11.49 17.04 -20.11
N GLY A 290 -11.75 16.07 -19.21
CA GLY A 290 -13.11 15.70 -18.75
C GLY A 290 -13.44 16.09 -17.30
N LEU A 291 -12.54 16.74 -16.56
CA LEU A 291 -12.73 16.94 -15.12
C LEU A 291 -13.40 18.28 -14.81
N GLU A 292 -14.59 18.21 -14.24
CA GLU A 292 -15.19 19.28 -13.46
C GLU A 292 -14.72 19.18 -11.99
N ASN A 293 -14.99 20.21 -11.18
CA ASN A 293 -14.52 20.24 -9.78
C ASN A 293 -15.31 19.27 -8.88
N ASP A 294 -16.39 18.70 -9.35
CA ASP A 294 -17.34 17.87 -8.62
C ASP A 294 -17.49 16.47 -9.22
N THR A 295 -16.71 16.13 -10.26
CA THR A 295 -16.75 14.82 -10.93
C THR A 295 -16.52 13.66 -9.96
N TYR A 296 -15.61 13.83 -8.99
CA TYR A 296 -15.25 12.76 -8.06
C TYR A 296 -15.43 13.15 -6.59
N SER A 297 -15.68 12.13 -5.79
CA SER A 297 -15.66 12.17 -4.33
C SER A 297 -14.68 11.13 -3.81
N ILE A 298 -14.12 11.37 -2.61
CA ILE A 298 -13.27 10.38 -1.92
C ILE A 298 -14.08 9.78 -0.77
N ILE A 299 -14.21 8.46 -0.78
CA ILE A 299 -14.70 7.68 0.37
C ILE A 299 -13.48 7.26 1.17
N LEU A 300 -13.32 7.84 2.35
CA LEU A 300 -12.38 7.39 3.37
C LEU A 300 -13.07 6.29 4.18
N THR A 301 -12.49 5.10 4.25
CA THR A 301 -13.08 3.96 4.95
C THR A 301 -12.07 3.26 5.82
N ARG A 302 -12.51 2.94 7.04
CA ARG A 302 -11.86 2.00 7.97
C ARG A 302 -12.73 0.76 8.19
N HIS A 303 -13.80 0.59 7.42
CA HIS A 303 -14.68 -0.57 7.53
C HIS A 303 -13.90 -1.85 7.16
N PRO A 304 -13.89 -2.91 8.01
CA PRO A 304 -13.06 -4.09 7.80
C PRO A 304 -13.23 -4.75 6.42
N VAL A 305 -14.47 -4.83 5.92
CA VAL A 305 -14.77 -5.37 4.58
C VAL A 305 -14.11 -4.54 3.48
N ASP A 306 -14.24 -3.21 3.53
CA ASP A 306 -13.69 -2.32 2.50
C ASP A 306 -12.15 -2.33 2.51
N VAL A 307 -11.54 -2.44 3.71
CA VAL A 307 -10.09 -2.51 3.89
C VAL A 307 -9.57 -3.85 3.37
N MET A 308 -10.20 -4.97 3.73
CA MET A 308 -9.83 -6.30 3.26
C MET A 308 -9.92 -6.40 1.73
N ARG A 309 -10.92 -5.73 1.13
CA ARG A 309 -11.12 -5.66 -0.32
C ARG A 309 -10.30 -4.58 -1.01
N MET A 310 -9.24 -4.04 -0.39
CA MET A 310 -8.39 -2.99 -0.97
C MET A 310 -7.82 -3.26 -2.36
N SER A 311 -7.88 -4.48 -2.89
CA SER A 311 -7.41 -4.75 -4.25
C SER A 311 -8.33 -5.72 -4.98
N ASP A 312 -9.63 -5.67 -4.69
CA ASP A 312 -10.64 -6.56 -5.28
C ASP A 312 -11.48 -5.87 -6.37
N PHE A 313 -10.88 -4.95 -7.14
CA PHE A 313 -11.60 -4.20 -8.18
C PHE A 313 -10.87 -4.26 -9.54
N GLU A 314 -11.62 -4.15 -10.65
CA GLU A 314 -11.10 -4.22 -12.03
C GLU A 314 -9.91 -3.28 -12.24
N MET A 315 -10.07 -2.02 -11.84
CA MET A 315 -9.03 -1.00 -11.98
C MET A 315 -8.00 -1.06 -10.85
N ILE A 316 -8.36 -1.65 -9.70
CA ILE A 316 -7.55 -1.68 -8.48
C ILE A 316 -7.24 -3.15 -8.12
N THR A 317 -6.31 -3.76 -8.85
CA THR A 317 -5.79 -5.10 -8.57
C THR A 317 -4.32 -5.04 -8.14
N SER A 318 -3.92 -5.83 -7.13
CA SER A 318 -2.54 -5.89 -6.64
C SER A 318 -2.25 -7.23 -5.97
N CYS A 319 -1.09 -7.37 -5.31
CA CYS A 319 -0.80 -8.60 -4.58
C CYS A 319 -1.59 -8.74 -3.25
N HIS A 320 -2.45 -7.77 -2.93
CA HIS A 320 -3.40 -7.79 -1.80
C HIS A 320 -4.79 -8.26 -2.21
N THR A 321 -4.96 -8.74 -3.43
CA THR A 321 -6.24 -9.20 -3.96
C THR A 321 -6.71 -10.47 -3.22
N PRO A 322 -8.00 -10.57 -2.86
CA PRO A 322 -8.55 -11.76 -2.20
C PRO A 322 -8.45 -13.04 -3.04
N PRO A 323 -8.28 -14.22 -2.41
CA PRO A 323 -8.17 -15.50 -3.11
C PRO A 323 -9.37 -15.86 -3.98
N SER A 324 -10.57 -15.39 -3.63
CA SER A 324 -11.79 -15.62 -4.41
C SER A 324 -11.75 -14.98 -5.81
N ARG A 325 -10.80 -14.08 -6.08
CA ARG A 325 -10.61 -13.48 -7.41
C ARG A 325 -9.62 -14.32 -8.25
N ASP A 326 -10.12 -14.83 -9.37
CA ASP A 326 -9.34 -15.63 -10.33
C ASP A 326 -8.14 -14.85 -10.92
N GLY A 327 -7.01 -15.53 -11.13
CA GLY A 327 -5.77 -14.96 -11.70
C GLY A 327 -4.95 -14.03 -10.78
N SER A 328 -5.22 -14.03 -9.47
CA SER A 328 -4.58 -13.14 -8.49
C SER A 328 -3.21 -13.65 -7.99
N LYS A 329 -2.28 -12.72 -7.74
CA LYS A 329 -1.01 -13.02 -7.04
C LYS A 329 -1.23 -12.78 -5.54
N GLN A 330 -1.61 -13.81 -4.81
CA GLN A 330 -2.13 -13.70 -3.44
C GLN A 330 -1.04 -13.47 -2.35
N GLU A 331 0.19 -13.13 -2.77
CA GLU A 331 1.39 -13.06 -1.93
C GLU A 331 1.27 -12.15 -0.69
N TYR A 332 0.39 -11.14 -0.72
CA TYR A 332 0.19 -10.19 0.37
C TYR A 332 -1.28 -10.03 0.78
N TYR A 333 -2.18 -10.98 0.44
CA TYR A 333 -3.57 -10.92 0.91
C TYR A 333 -3.65 -10.91 2.44
N LYS A 334 -2.79 -11.68 3.12
CA LYS A 334 -2.62 -11.62 4.57
C LYS A 334 -2.38 -10.21 5.09
N CYS A 335 -1.62 -9.38 4.38
CA CYS A 335 -1.38 -7.99 4.80
C CYS A 335 -2.67 -7.15 4.73
N ALA A 336 -3.57 -7.43 3.79
CA ALA A 336 -4.87 -6.77 3.71
C ALA A 336 -5.80 -7.20 4.86
N VAL A 337 -5.82 -8.49 5.21
CA VAL A 337 -6.57 -9.03 6.36
C VAL A 337 -6.04 -8.45 7.68
N ALA A 338 -4.71 -8.35 7.83
CA ALA A 338 -4.07 -7.72 8.98
C ALA A 338 -4.44 -6.24 9.09
N GLU A 339 -4.44 -5.49 7.97
CA GLU A 339 -4.89 -4.08 7.98
C GLU A 339 -6.37 -3.98 8.40
N ALA A 340 -7.21 -4.92 7.94
CA ALA A 340 -8.64 -4.98 8.21
C ALA A 340 -8.98 -5.33 9.67
N GLN A 341 -8.02 -5.78 10.48
CA GLN A 341 -8.18 -5.93 11.94
C GLN A 341 -8.27 -4.59 12.69
N GLY A 342 -8.36 -3.47 11.97
CA GLY A 342 -8.50 -2.14 12.54
C GLY A 342 -7.19 -1.36 12.62
N HIS A 343 -6.24 -1.62 11.72
CA HIS A 343 -4.92 -0.98 11.71
C HIS A 343 -4.69 0.03 10.58
N GLY A 344 -5.68 0.27 9.72
CA GLY A 344 -5.52 1.23 8.64
C GLY A 344 -6.84 1.66 8.05
N ALA A 345 -6.75 2.62 7.13
CA ALA A 345 -7.89 3.11 6.37
C ALA A 345 -7.50 3.23 4.89
N ILE A 346 -8.51 3.23 4.02
CA ILE A 346 -8.35 3.39 2.58
C ILE A 346 -9.09 4.65 2.14
N ALA A 347 -8.51 5.38 1.20
CA ALA A 347 -9.18 6.46 0.49
C ALA A 347 -9.49 5.97 -0.93
N TYR A 348 -10.75 5.64 -1.21
CA TYR A 348 -11.23 5.30 -2.55
C TYR A 348 -11.77 6.53 -3.27
N VAL A 349 -11.58 6.60 -4.58
CA VAL A 349 -12.19 7.61 -5.44
C VAL A 349 -13.33 6.96 -6.21
N VAL A 350 -14.50 7.58 -6.16
CA VAL A 350 -15.70 7.20 -6.92
C VAL A 350 -16.25 8.40 -7.67
N GLU A 351 -16.98 8.16 -8.76
CA GLU A 351 -17.75 9.21 -9.43
C GLU A 351 -18.83 9.74 -8.48
N THR A 352 -18.92 11.06 -8.36
CA THR A 352 -19.91 11.70 -7.47
C THR A 352 -21.34 11.41 -7.94
N GLU A 353 -21.56 11.36 -9.26
CA GLU A 353 -22.88 11.05 -9.82
C GLU A 353 -23.33 9.65 -9.40
N ASP A 354 -22.46 8.64 -9.53
CA ASP A 354 -22.73 7.27 -9.09
C ASP A 354 -22.97 7.19 -7.58
N LEU A 355 -22.13 7.85 -6.77
CA LEU A 355 -22.31 7.92 -5.31
C LEU A 355 -23.70 8.43 -4.93
N LEU A 356 -24.15 9.51 -5.55
CA LEU A 356 -25.46 10.11 -5.25
C LEU A 356 -26.62 9.27 -5.80
N SER A 357 -26.45 8.68 -6.98
CA SER A 357 -27.43 7.80 -7.61
C SER A 357 -27.67 6.53 -6.79
N GLU A 358 -26.60 5.80 -6.45
CA GLU A 358 -26.66 4.53 -5.73
C GLU A 358 -27.19 4.73 -4.30
N THR A 359 -26.78 5.80 -3.62
CA THR A 359 -27.31 6.13 -2.28
C THR A 359 -28.70 6.79 -2.33
N ASN A 360 -29.22 7.12 -3.52
CA ASN A 360 -30.46 7.87 -3.72
C ASN A 360 -30.51 9.16 -2.89
N THR A 361 -29.41 9.92 -2.89
CA THR A 361 -29.26 11.17 -2.12
C THR A 361 -28.99 12.37 -3.01
N GLY A 362 -29.16 13.58 -2.44
CA GLY A 362 -28.96 14.84 -3.17
C GLY A 362 -27.61 15.54 -2.92
N ASN A 363 -26.78 15.02 -2.01
CA ASN A 363 -25.48 15.60 -1.65
C ASN A 363 -24.61 14.57 -0.91
N ILE A 364 -23.30 14.84 -0.85
CA ILE A 364 -22.32 13.92 -0.27
C ILE A 364 -22.49 13.72 1.24
N GLU A 365 -23.03 14.70 1.97
CA GLU A 365 -23.26 14.58 3.41
C GLU A 365 -24.40 13.61 3.73
N SER A 366 -25.43 13.56 2.88
CA SER A 366 -26.49 12.56 2.94
C SER A 366 -25.99 11.20 2.47
N ALA A 367 -25.20 11.14 1.39
CA ALA A 367 -24.59 9.90 0.93
C ALA A 367 -23.71 9.27 2.02
N GLU A 368 -22.88 10.05 2.72
CA GLU A 368 -22.05 9.59 3.83
C GLU A 368 -22.86 8.89 4.94
N GLN A 369 -24.08 9.37 5.21
CA GLN A 369 -24.94 8.74 6.22
C GLN A 369 -25.51 7.41 5.71
N GLU A 370 -25.92 7.36 4.45
CA GLU A 370 -26.47 6.16 3.83
C GLU A 370 -25.44 5.03 3.74
N LEU A 371 -24.17 5.35 3.47
CA LEU A 371 -23.08 4.37 3.38
C LEU A 371 -22.85 3.55 4.67
N GLU A 372 -23.28 4.03 5.84
CA GLU A 372 -23.12 3.28 7.11
C GLU A 372 -24.17 2.17 7.27
N GLU A 373 -25.26 2.18 6.49
CA GLU A 373 -26.31 1.16 6.56
C GLU A 373 -25.94 -0.15 5.82
N TYR A 374 -24.78 -0.17 5.15
CA TYR A 374 -24.33 -1.27 4.31
C TYR A 374 -22.98 -1.84 4.79
N ASP A 375 -22.90 -3.16 4.94
CA ASP A 375 -21.63 -3.83 5.25
C ASP A 375 -20.65 -3.78 4.06
N GLU A 376 -21.17 -3.85 2.84
CA GLU A 376 -20.41 -3.86 1.58
C GLU A 376 -21.01 -2.83 0.62
N ILE A 377 -20.20 -1.82 0.27
CA ILE A 377 -20.63 -0.67 -0.54
C ILE A 377 -20.09 -0.67 -1.97
N PHE A 378 -19.14 -1.57 -2.28
CA PHE A 378 -18.48 -1.65 -3.57
C PHE A 378 -18.79 -2.98 -4.26
N THR A 379 -18.88 -2.94 -5.58
CA THR A 379 -19.10 -4.11 -6.43
C THR A 379 -17.95 -4.30 -7.41
N GLU A 380 -17.75 -5.54 -7.85
CA GLU A 380 -16.84 -5.88 -8.93
C GLU A 380 -17.63 -6.31 -10.17
N GLN A 381 -17.63 -5.46 -11.20
CA GLN A 381 -18.45 -5.61 -12.41
C GLN A 381 -18.21 -6.94 -13.18
N ASN A 382 -17.07 -7.58 -12.97
CA ASN A 382 -16.70 -8.85 -13.61
C ASN A 382 -17.07 -10.11 -12.81
N ARG A 383 -17.56 -9.99 -11.58
CA ARG A 383 -18.20 -11.10 -10.87
C ARG A 383 -19.65 -11.16 -11.32
N TRP A 384 -20.10 -12.30 -11.83
CA TRP A 384 -21.44 -12.52 -12.42
C TRP A 384 -22.54 -12.64 -11.35
N MET A 385 -22.52 -11.74 -10.36
CA MET A 385 -23.36 -11.75 -9.17
C MET A 385 -24.30 -10.53 -9.20
N SER A 386 -25.61 -10.75 -9.15
CA SER A 386 -26.63 -9.70 -9.13
C SER A 386 -27.24 -9.54 -7.74
N GLY A 387 -26.81 -8.53 -6.98
CA GLY A 387 -27.17 -8.33 -5.57
C GLY A 387 -27.99 -7.06 -5.29
N THR A 388 -28.31 -6.83 -4.02
CA THR A 388 -29.09 -5.67 -3.52
C THR A 388 -28.23 -4.57 -2.87
N ASN A 389 -26.89 -4.71 -2.88
CA ASN A 389 -25.97 -3.71 -2.31
C ASN A 389 -25.76 -2.53 -3.26
N LEU A 390 -25.16 -1.44 -2.74
CA LEU A 390 -24.74 -0.29 -3.55
C LEU A 390 -23.75 -0.72 -4.64
N ASN A 391 -23.97 -0.29 -5.88
CA ASN A 391 -23.14 -0.65 -7.02
C ASN A 391 -22.07 0.43 -7.29
N LEU A 392 -21.23 0.72 -6.29
CA LEU A 392 -20.13 1.68 -6.46
C LEU A 392 -18.87 0.99 -6.98
N ASP A 393 -18.26 1.57 -8.02
CA ASP A 393 -16.99 1.11 -8.59
C ASP A 393 -15.86 2.12 -8.29
N PRO A 394 -14.89 1.76 -7.43
CA PRO A 394 -13.79 2.66 -7.12
C PRO A 394 -12.74 2.67 -8.25
N VAL A 395 -12.50 3.85 -8.82
CA VAL A 395 -11.56 4.04 -9.95
C VAL A 395 -10.11 4.25 -9.51
N SER A 396 -9.89 4.69 -8.27
CA SER A 396 -8.57 4.97 -7.72
C SER A 396 -8.54 4.78 -6.21
N ARG A 397 -7.36 4.53 -5.63
CA ARG A 397 -7.18 4.58 -4.17
C ARG A 397 -5.79 4.97 -3.69
N THR A 398 -5.71 5.38 -2.44
CA THR A 398 -4.49 5.39 -1.64
C THR A 398 -4.75 4.88 -0.22
N ARG A 399 -3.71 4.51 0.53
CA ARG A 399 -3.83 3.96 1.90
C ARG A 399 -3.50 5.03 2.93
N LEU A 400 -4.09 4.93 4.12
CA LEU A 400 -3.69 5.66 5.32
C LEU A 400 -3.21 4.64 6.36
N ARG A 401 -1.92 4.67 6.65
CA ARG A 401 -1.25 3.75 7.58
C ARG A 401 -1.45 4.23 9.01
N GLN A 402 -1.66 3.32 9.95
CA GLN A 402 -1.67 3.65 11.38
C GLN A 402 -0.25 3.67 11.91
N PHE A 403 0.18 4.87 12.29
CA PHE A 403 1.31 5.07 13.18
C PHE A 403 0.76 5.28 14.57
N LYS A 404 1.46 4.78 15.60
CA LYS A 404 1.23 5.19 16.99
C LYS A 404 2.54 5.67 17.57
N PHE A 405 2.48 6.67 18.44
CA PHE A 405 3.61 7.01 19.30
C PHE A 405 3.27 6.83 20.76
N PHE A 406 4.30 6.53 21.55
CA PHE A 406 4.17 6.12 22.95
C PHE A 406 5.05 6.97 23.84
N ASP A 407 4.59 7.17 25.07
CA ASP A 407 5.46 7.45 26.20
C ASP A 407 5.91 6.09 26.77
N TRP A 408 7.10 5.63 26.38
CA TRP A 408 7.57 4.27 26.73
C TRP A 408 7.59 3.99 28.22
N GLU A 409 7.88 4.99 29.07
CA GLU A 409 7.84 4.79 30.52
C GLU A 409 6.43 4.45 31.02
N LYS A 410 5.40 5.04 30.41
CA LYS A 410 4.00 4.75 30.71
C LYS A 410 3.49 3.50 30.01
N TYR A 411 3.94 3.25 28.79
CA TYR A 411 3.60 2.05 28.04
C TYR A 411 4.08 0.79 28.79
N ASP A 412 5.33 0.78 29.25
CA ASP A 412 5.90 -0.33 30.01
C ASP A 412 5.18 -0.53 31.37
N ALA A 413 4.57 0.53 31.91
CA ALA A 413 3.72 0.47 33.09
C ALA A 413 2.27 0.04 32.80
N GLY A 414 1.89 -0.10 31.53
CA GLY A 414 0.52 -0.42 31.07
C GLY A 414 -0.43 0.78 31.06
N ASP A 415 0.07 1.99 31.26
CA ASP A 415 -0.69 3.23 31.44
C ASP A 415 -0.87 4.04 30.14
N ASP A 416 -0.17 3.68 29.06
CA ASP A 416 -0.30 4.29 27.74
C ASP A 416 -0.66 3.24 26.67
N GLN A 417 -1.66 3.54 25.85
CA GLN A 417 -2.11 2.69 24.74
C GLN A 417 -1.66 3.24 23.37
N GLY A 418 -0.86 4.31 23.39
CA GLY A 418 -0.33 4.99 22.22
C GLY A 418 -1.31 6.01 21.63
N THR A 419 -0.74 7.07 21.07
CA THR A 419 -1.50 8.08 20.33
C THR A 419 -1.44 7.78 18.83
N GLU A 420 -2.60 7.61 18.22
CA GLU A 420 -2.71 7.22 16.81
C GLU A 420 -2.53 8.40 15.85
N VAL A 421 -1.89 8.12 14.72
CA VAL A 421 -1.65 9.05 13.62
C VAL A 421 -1.98 8.34 12.30
N ALA A 422 -2.97 8.84 11.58
CA ALA A 422 -3.29 8.40 10.22
C ALA A 422 -2.33 9.07 9.24
N VAL A 423 -1.46 8.27 8.61
CA VAL A 423 -0.42 8.75 7.70
C VAL A 423 -0.67 8.25 6.27
N PRO A 424 -1.09 9.13 5.35
CA PRO A 424 -1.34 8.73 3.96
C PRO A 424 -0.09 8.27 3.21
N GLU A 425 -0.23 7.19 2.43
CA GLU A 425 0.80 6.68 1.54
C GLU A 425 1.01 7.57 0.32
N LYS A 426 2.17 7.43 -0.31
CA LYS A 426 2.50 8.15 -1.56
C LYS A 426 1.96 7.47 -2.80
N PHE A 427 1.73 6.16 -2.71
CA PHE A 427 1.35 5.36 -3.87
C PHE A 427 -0.16 5.45 -4.12
N VAL A 428 -0.52 5.45 -5.39
CA VAL A 428 -1.91 5.44 -5.87
C VAL A 428 -2.12 4.17 -6.67
N TYR A 429 -3.20 3.43 -6.40
CA TYR A 429 -3.65 2.29 -7.20
C TYR A 429 -4.85 2.69 -8.07
N GLY A 430 -5.11 1.95 -9.14
CA GLY A 430 -6.10 2.35 -10.15
C GLY A 430 -5.66 3.53 -11.00
N GLN A 431 -6.64 4.28 -11.48
CA GLN A 431 -6.46 5.49 -12.28
C GLN A 431 -5.62 6.51 -11.51
N LYS A 432 -4.68 7.17 -12.18
CA LYS A 432 -3.72 8.08 -11.56
C LYS A 432 -4.26 9.50 -11.49
N ILE A 433 -5.41 9.68 -10.83
CA ILE A 433 -6.07 10.98 -10.73
C ILE A 433 -5.17 11.95 -9.94
N PRO A 434 -4.65 13.02 -10.57
CA PRO A 434 -3.71 13.89 -9.89
C PRO A 434 -4.34 14.62 -8.70
N GLY A 435 -3.56 14.82 -7.65
CA GLY A 435 -4.01 15.52 -6.44
C GLY A 435 -4.59 14.62 -5.35
N LEU A 436 -4.93 13.35 -5.63
CA LEU A 436 -5.53 12.43 -4.65
C LEU A 436 -4.77 12.39 -3.31
N VAL A 437 -3.48 12.01 -3.35
CA VAL A 437 -2.64 11.91 -2.15
C VAL A 437 -2.53 13.27 -1.44
N GLY A 438 -2.45 14.36 -2.19
CA GLY A 438 -2.38 15.72 -1.64
C GLY A 438 -3.65 16.09 -0.88
N THR A 439 -4.82 15.81 -1.44
CA THR A 439 -6.14 16.03 -0.83
C THR A 439 -6.29 15.23 0.46
N VAL A 440 -5.97 13.92 0.42
CA VAL A 440 -6.05 13.04 1.60
C VAL A 440 -5.05 13.47 2.67
N THR A 441 -3.82 13.83 2.31
CA THR A 441 -2.79 14.34 3.24
C THR A 441 -3.21 15.64 3.91
N LYS A 442 -3.78 16.57 3.15
CA LYS A 442 -4.29 17.83 3.68
C LYS A 442 -5.43 17.59 4.67
N TRP A 443 -6.40 16.76 4.30
CA TRP A 443 -7.50 16.37 5.17
C TRP A 443 -6.99 15.72 6.47
N ALA A 444 -6.09 14.73 6.35
CA ALA A 444 -5.53 14.02 7.49
C ALA A 444 -4.75 14.96 8.41
N ARG A 445 -3.98 15.91 7.86
CA ARG A 445 -3.24 16.91 8.65
C ARG A 445 -4.20 17.82 9.43
N GLN A 446 -5.22 18.36 8.76
CA GLN A 446 -6.20 19.28 9.37
C GLN A 446 -6.99 18.61 10.50
N LYS A 447 -7.34 17.33 10.34
CA LYS A 447 -8.06 16.56 11.36
C LYS A 447 -7.17 16.14 12.55
N GLN A 448 -5.85 16.25 12.41
CA GLN A 448 -4.88 15.78 13.40
C GLN A 448 -3.96 16.90 13.91
N GLU A 449 -4.36 18.18 13.81
CA GLU A 449 -3.50 19.31 14.21
C GLU A 449 -3.03 19.22 15.66
N GLU A 450 -3.93 18.84 16.59
CA GLU A 450 -3.59 18.67 18.01
C GLU A 450 -2.61 17.52 18.24
N VAL A 451 -2.81 16.39 17.56
CA VAL A 451 -1.90 15.24 17.62
C VAL A 451 -0.52 15.62 17.08
N ILE A 452 -0.47 16.32 15.94
CA ILE A 452 0.76 16.78 15.29
C ILE A 452 1.52 17.79 16.17
N ALA A 453 0.80 18.64 16.91
CA ALA A 453 1.43 19.59 17.84
C ALA A 453 2.15 18.88 19.00
N ASN A 454 1.66 17.70 19.38
CA ASN A 454 2.11 16.91 20.54
C ASN A 454 3.02 15.72 20.16
N LEU A 455 3.54 15.66 18.93
CA LEU A 455 4.48 14.61 18.53
C LEU A 455 5.69 14.56 19.49
N PRO A 456 6.22 13.35 19.79
CA PRO A 456 7.32 13.18 20.72
C PRO A 456 8.58 13.85 20.18
N LYS A 457 9.35 14.49 21.06
CA LYS A 457 10.53 15.26 20.69
C LYS A 457 11.71 14.95 21.59
N SER A 458 12.86 14.71 20.96
CA SER A 458 14.16 14.56 21.61
C SER A 458 15.16 15.53 20.98
N GLY A 459 15.84 16.32 21.81
CA GLY A 459 16.79 17.34 21.33
C GLY A 459 16.17 18.39 20.40
N GLY A 460 14.86 18.66 20.51
CA GLY A 460 14.13 19.60 19.66
C GLY A 460 13.70 19.06 18.29
N LYS A 461 13.98 17.79 18.00
CA LYS A 461 13.56 17.06 16.79
C LYS A 461 12.48 16.06 17.12
N VAL A 462 11.62 15.72 16.17
CA VAL A 462 10.66 14.62 16.33
C VAL A 462 11.42 13.31 16.48
N ASP A 463 11.13 12.56 17.54
CA ASP A 463 11.79 11.30 17.82
C ASP A 463 10.99 10.14 17.23
N LEU A 464 11.57 9.45 16.25
CA LEU A 464 10.93 8.35 15.56
C LEU A 464 11.06 7.01 16.31
N ASP A 465 11.99 6.90 17.26
CA ASP A 465 12.15 5.68 18.07
C ASP A 465 10.90 5.44 18.96
N ASP A 466 10.15 6.51 19.23
CA ASP A 466 8.89 6.52 19.96
C ASP A 466 7.68 6.08 19.14
N PHE A 467 7.85 5.82 17.85
CA PHE A 467 6.76 5.39 16.97
C PHE A 467 6.79 3.90 16.66
N ARG A 468 5.61 3.35 16.41
CA ARG A 468 5.39 2.07 15.73
C ARG A 468 4.42 2.27 14.57
N ILE A 469 4.59 1.49 13.50
CA ILE A 469 3.62 1.36 12.41
C ILE A 469 2.95 -0.01 12.50
N TYR A 470 1.63 -0.04 12.35
CA TYR A 470 0.79 -1.24 12.53
C TYR A 470 0.16 -1.72 11.22
N GLY A 471 -0.48 -2.89 11.28
CA GLY A 471 -1.24 -3.49 10.19
C GLY A 471 -0.39 -4.42 9.32
N GLY A 472 -0.73 -4.50 8.04
CA GLY A 472 -0.01 -5.37 7.10
C GLY A 472 1.46 -4.99 6.98
N SER A 473 2.33 -6.00 6.91
CA SER A 473 3.78 -5.81 6.87
C SER A 473 4.27 -5.18 5.56
N TYR A 474 3.50 -5.30 4.48
CA TYR A 474 3.83 -4.70 3.18
C TYR A 474 3.72 -3.17 3.16
N GLU A 475 4.82 -2.52 2.79
CA GLU A 475 4.91 -1.05 2.68
C GLU A 475 5.05 -0.60 1.22
N ASP A 476 4.22 0.36 0.80
CA ASP A 476 4.40 1.02 -0.50
C ASP A 476 5.62 1.93 -0.46
N THR A 477 5.74 2.70 0.63
CA THR A 477 6.87 3.59 0.89
C THR A 477 7.83 2.94 1.89
N GLN A 478 8.69 2.05 1.37
CA GLN A 478 9.44 1.08 2.18
C GLN A 478 10.51 1.64 3.13
N GLY A 479 10.57 1.01 4.32
CA GLY A 479 11.69 1.10 5.26
C GLY A 479 11.79 2.43 6.01
N TYR A 480 12.79 2.55 6.89
CA TYR A 480 12.91 3.69 7.80
C TYR A 480 12.92 5.06 7.10
N GLY A 481 13.60 5.16 5.94
CA GLY A 481 13.63 6.40 5.15
C GLY A 481 12.26 6.76 4.56
N GLY A 482 11.48 5.74 4.16
CA GLY A 482 10.13 5.89 3.63
C GLY A 482 9.14 6.32 4.71
N ARG A 483 9.12 5.62 5.85
CA ARG A 483 8.29 5.96 7.03
C ARG A 483 8.53 7.40 7.49
N LYS A 484 9.79 7.83 7.52
CA LYS A 484 10.19 9.22 7.80
C LYS A 484 9.64 10.21 6.78
N GLU A 485 9.70 9.88 5.49
CA GLU A 485 9.15 10.71 4.42
C GLU A 485 7.63 10.87 4.54
N LEU A 486 6.91 9.80 4.87
CA LEU A 486 5.46 9.84 5.09
C LEU A 486 5.09 10.80 6.23
N LEU A 487 5.76 10.71 7.37
CA LEU A 487 5.55 11.62 8.50
C LEU A 487 5.92 13.08 8.17
N ALA A 488 7.01 13.30 7.44
CA ALA A 488 7.37 14.64 6.99
C ALA A 488 6.32 15.24 6.04
N ASN A 489 5.77 14.44 5.13
CA ASN A 489 4.69 14.86 4.23
C ASN A 489 3.42 15.20 5.00
N LEU A 490 3.01 14.37 5.97
CA LEU A 490 1.84 14.63 6.80
C LEU A 490 2.03 15.91 7.64
N THR A 491 3.18 16.09 8.28
CA THR A 491 3.39 17.16 9.29
C THR A 491 3.89 18.48 8.69
N ASN A 492 4.41 18.45 7.47
CA ASN A 492 5.16 19.56 6.86
C ASN A 492 6.42 19.97 7.66
N ILE A 493 6.98 19.04 8.44
CA ILE A 493 8.24 19.21 9.17
C ILE A 493 9.40 18.81 8.25
N SER A 494 10.53 19.52 8.33
CA SER A 494 11.72 19.17 7.54
C SER A 494 12.23 17.78 7.90
N MET A 495 12.63 16.98 6.92
CA MET A 495 13.27 15.66 7.12
C MET A 495 14.49 15.72 8.06
N ASN A 496 15.15 16.88 8.18
CA ASN A 496 16.30 17.09 9.05
C ASN A 496 15.92 17.27 10.53
N ASP A 497 14.66 17.55 10.81
CA ASP A 497 14.09 17.81 12.15
C ASP A 497 13.45 16.55 12.75
N PHE A 498 13.84 15.38 12.23
CA PHE A 498 13.48 14.06 12.75
C PHE A 498 14.74 13.26 13.07
N THR A 499 14.70 12.51 14.17
CA THR A 499 15.74 11.56 14.63
C THR A 499 15.14 10.16 14.81
N GLY A 500 15.95 9.13 14.97
CA GLY A 500 15.45 7.76 15.22
C GLY A 500 14.88 7.04 14.00
N GLN A 501 14.21 5.91 14.25
CA GLN A 501 13.61 5.01 13.27
C GLN A 501 12.25 4.47 13.76
N VAL A 502 11.23 4.57 12.91
CA VAL A 502 9.93 3.95 13.19
C VAL A 502 10.04 2.46 12.95
N GLU A 503 9.83 1.64 13.98
CA GLU A 503 9.74 0.18 13.86
C GLU A 503 8.35 -0.29 13.45
N GLN A 504 8.26 -1.46 12.85
CA GLN A 504 6.99 -2.06 12.43
C GLN A 504 6.56 -3.13 13.41
N ASP A 505 5.32 -3.01 13.87
CA ASP A 505 4.62 -4.05 14.59
C ASP A 505 4.00 -5.03 13.58
N LYS A 506 4.28 -6.32 13.76
CA LYS A 506 3.81 -7.40 12.89
C LYS A 506 2.98 -8.44 13.64
N GLU A 507 2.73 -8.24 14.93
CA GLU A 507 2.08 -9.22 15.81
C GLU A 507 0.73 -9.63 15.22
N THR A 508 -0.09 -8.65 14.82
CA THR A 508 -1.38 -8.93 14.17
C THR A 508 -1.24 -9.77 12.91
N GLU A 509 -0.22 -9.56 12.08
CA GLU A 509 -0.03 -10.38 10.87
C GLU A 509 0.49 -11.79 11.20
N GLU A 510 1.40 -11.90 12.16
CA GLU A 510 2.08 -13.16 12.52
C GLU A 510 1.18 -14.10 13.34
N GLU A 511 0.23 -13.56 14.10
CA GLU A 511 -0.72 -14.33 14.91
C GLU A 511 -2.03 -14.69 14.18
N MET A 512 -2.20 -14.27 12.92
CA MET A 512 -3.42 -14.55 12.17
C MET A 512 -3.62 -16.05 11.93
N PRO A 513 -4.85 -16.55 12.14
CA PRO A 513 -5.18 -17.92 11.78
C PRO A 513 -5.06 -18.16 10.25
N PRO A 514 -4.44 -19.28 9.81
CA PRO A 514 -4.33 -19.67 8.40
C PRO A 514 -5.67 -19.66 7.65
N GLU A 515 -6.75 -20.06 8.33
CA GLU A 515 -8.11 -20.09 7.81
C GLU A 515 -8.65 -18.72 7.37
N TRP A 516 -8.11 -17.61 7.89
CA TRP A 516 -8.52 -16.24 7.51
C TRP A 516 -7.93 -15.78 6.19
N VAL A 517 -6.81 -16.37 5.79
CA VAL A 517 -6.05 -15.98 4.58
C VAL A 517 -6.08 -17.07 3.51
N GLY A 518 -6.77 -18.18 3.76
CA GLY A 518 -6.85 -19.33 2.85
C GLY A 518 -5.53 -20.08 2.71
N ASP A 519 -4.66 -20.08 3.73
CA ASP A 519 -3.38 -20.78 3.70
C ASP A 519 -3.59 -22.28 3.96
N VAL A 520 -3.94 -22.98 2.88
CA VAL A 520 -4.24 -24.42 2.90
C VAL A 520 -3.06 -25.24 3.44
N GLU A 521 -1.81 -24.83 3.19
CA GLU A 521 -0.62 -25.54 3.66
C GLU A 521 -0.56 -25.57 5.19
N GLU A 522 -0.65 -24.39 5.83
CA GLU A 522 -0.58 -24.27 7.28
C GLU A 522 -1.83 -24.84 7.97
N MET A 523 -3.01 -24.76 7.33
CA MET A 523 -4.22 -25.44 7.81
C MET A 523 -4.00 -26.97 7.89
N LEU A 524 -3.54 -27.59 6.80
CA LEU A 524 -3.29 -29.05 6.77
C LEU A 524 -2.21 -29.44 7.77
N LYS A 525 -1.15 -28.64 7.93
CA LYS A 525 -0.10 -28.89 8.93
C LYS A 525 -0.65 -28.86 10.36
N ARG A 526 -1.47 -27.86 10.69
CA ARG A 526 -2.07 -27.73 12.02
C ARG A 526 -2.98 -28.92 12.35
N ASP A 527 -3.88 -29.27 11.43
CA ASP A 527 -4.86 -30.33 11.68
C ASP A 527 -4.18 -31.71 11.78
N CYS A 528 -3.21 -31.99 10.89
CA CYS A 528 -2.44 -33.22 10.96
C CYS A 528 -1.54 -33.28 12.21
N ALA A 529 -1.01 -32.16 12.69
CA ALA A 529 -0.25 -32.13 13.93
C ALA A 529 -1.10 -32.55 15.15
N ILE A 530 -2.37 -32.12 15.21
CA ILE A 530 -3.30 -32.54 16.27
C ILE A 530 -3.52 -34.06 16.24
N VAL A 531 -3.74 -34.62 15.04
CA VAL A 531 -3.89 -36.07 14.83
C VAL A 531 -2.61 -36.80 15.26
N ARG A 532 -1.44 -36.35 14.79
CA ARG A 532 -0.14 -36.93 15.13
C ARG A 532 0.09 -36.97 16.65
N GLU A 533 -0.12 -35.86 17.35
CA GLU A 533 0.05 -35.80 18.82
C GLU A 533 -0.92 -36.75 19.54
N LYS A 534 -2.17 -36.82 19.10
CA LYS A 534 -3.17 -37.75 19.66
C LYS A 534 -2.74 -39.21 19.55
N TRP A 535 -2.11 -39.62 18.45
CA TRP A 535 -1.67 -41.00 18.24
C TRP A 535 -0.33 -41.29 18.92
N ASN A 536 0.65 -40.40 18.81
CA ASN A 536 1.97 -40.58 19.42
C ASN A 536 1.94 -40.44 20.96
N SER A 537 0.89 -39.87 21.56
CA SER A 537 0.73 -39.74 23.02
C SER A 537 0.29 -41.03 23.75
N GLY A 538 0.66 -42.20 23.21
CA GLY A 538 0.49 -43.49 23.85
C GLY A 538 -0.65 -44.36 23.30
N LYS A 539 -1.04 -44.17 22.03
CA LYS A 539 -1.92 -45.12 21.33
C LYS A 539 -1.16 -46.33 20.83
N TYR A 540 0.05 -46.13 20.35
CA TYR A 540 0.93 -47.20 19.89
C TYR A 540 1.77 -47.77 21.03
N ALA A 541 2.05 -49.06 20.95
CA ALA A 541 3.05 -49.74 21.76
C ALA A 541 4.46 -49.52 21.21
N ASN A 542 4.65 -49.79 19.90
CA ASN A 542 5.97 -49.79 19.25
C ASN A 542 6.02 -48.91 17.99
N CYS A 543 4.94 -48.25 17.61
CA CYS A 543 4.87 -47.38 16.44
C CYS A 543 4.88 -45.89 16.76
N GLU A 544 5.20 -45.09 15.75
CA GLU A 544 5.12 -43.62 15.76
C GLU A 544 4.76 -43.16 14.35
N VAL A 545 3.97 -42.08 14.24
CA VAL A 545 3.58 -41.46 12.96
C VAL A 545 4.08 -40.02 12.85
N ASP A 546 4.29 -39.55 11.63
CA ASP A 546 4.55 -38.16 11.28
C ASP A 546 3.95 -37.85 9.90
N PHE A 547 4.14 -36.64 9.37
CA PHE A 547 3.67 -36.26 8.04
C PHE A 547 4.43 -35.07 7.44
N HIS A 548 4.28 -34.90 6.13
CA HIS A 548 4.73 -33.71 5.39
C HIS A 548 3.63 -33.19 4.47
N VAL A 549 3.48 -31.86 4.39
CA VAL A 549 2.55 -31.21 3.43
C VAL A 549 3.37 -30.64 2.28
N ARG A 550 2.92 -30.85 1.03
CA ARG A 550 3.60 -30.36 -0.17
C ARG A 550 2.60 -29.95 -1.25
N ASP A 551 2.95 -28.91 -2.01
CA ASP A 551 2.28 -28.57 -3.26
C ASP A 551 2.84 -29.42 -4.40
N ASP A 552 2.08 -30.44 -4.82
CA ASP A 552 2.49 -31.35 -5.90
C ASP A 552 2.20 -30.79 -7.30
N SER A 553 1.26 -29.84 -7.44
CA SER A 553 0.88 -29.25 -8.73
C SER A 553 1.63 -27.96 -9.05
N GLY A 554 2.13 -27.25 -8.02
CA GLY A 554 2.65 -25.89 -8.14
C GLY A 554 1.55 -24.85 -8.34
N GLU A 555 0.29 -25.27 -8.23
CA GLU A 555 -0.92 -24.45 -8.38
C GLU A 555 -1.68 -24.34 -7.05
N GLY A 556 -1.06 -24.75 -5.92
CA GLY A 556 -1.67 -24.71 -4.59
C GLY A 556 -2.49 -25.94 -4.21
N ASP A 557 -2.34 -27.06 -4.92
CA ASP A 557 -2.97 -28.34 -4.56
C ASP A 557 -2.10 -29.08 -3.54
N TYR A 558 -2.19 -28.66 -2.28
CA TYR A 558 -1.45 -29.28 -1.19
C TYR A 558 -1.97 -30.70 -0.88
N VAL A 559 -1.04 -31.64 -0.76
CA VAL A 559 -1.31 -33.02 -0.33
C VAL A 559 -0.46 -33.37 0.89
N ILE A 560 -0.94 -34.35 1.66
CA ILE A 560 -0.27 -34.86 2.85
C ILE A 560 0.42 -36.17 2.50
N TYR A 561 1.72 -36.22 2.79
CA TYR A 561 2.56 -37.41 2.76
C TYR A 561 2.66 -37.97 4.18
N PRO A 562 1.89 -39.01 4.53
CA PRO A 562 1.96 -39.59 5.85
C PRO A 562 3.15 -40.54 5.98
N GLU A 563 3.76 -40.54 7.16
CA GLU A 563 4.89 -41.38 7.52
C GLU A 563 4.60 -42.15 8.81
N GLY A 564 5.06 -43.38 8.89
CA GLY A 564 4.83 -44.27 10.01
C GLY A 564 6.02 -45.19 10.16
N LYS A 565 6.47 -45.41 11.38
CA LYS A 565 7.63 -46.27 11.68
C LYS A 565 7.33 -47.16 12.88
N ILE A 566 7.96 -48.33 12.88
CA ILE A 566 7.96 -49.25 14.02
C ILE A 566 9.34 -49.27 14.67
N MET A 567 9.38 -49.47 15.98
CA MET A 567 10.56 -49.62 16.82
C MET A 567 10.39 -50.87 17.69
N LEU A 568 11.13 -51.93 17.35
CA LEU A 568 11.17 -53.15 18.13
C LEU A 568 12.43 -53.16 19.00
N THR A 569 12.29 -53.57 20.26
CA THR A 569 13.36 -53.50 21.26
C THR A 569 13.60 -54.84 21.94
N TRP A 570 14.87 -55.17 22.17
CA TRP A 570 15.33 -56.37 22.85
C TRP A 570 16.38 -56.04 23.91
N GLU A 571 16.46 -56.88 24.93
CA GLU A 571 17.54 -56.78 25.92
C GLU A 571 18.88 -57.20 25.31
N LEU A 572 19.98 -56.63 25.81
CA LEU A 572 21.30 -56.90 25.23
C LEU A 572 21.75 -58.36 25.35
N ASP A 573 21.35 -59.04 26.41
CA ASP A 573 21.74 -60.43 26.68
C ASP A 573 20.99 -61.46 25.82
N GLU A 574 19.91 -61.05 25.16
CA GLU A 574 19.20 -61.87 24.15
C GLU A 574 19.99 -61.98 22.83
N TRP A 575 20.92 -61.03 22.59
CA TRP A 575 21.73 -60.98 21.37
C TRP A 575 23.17 -61.45 21.61
N LEU A 576 23.60 -62.46 20.85
CA LEU A 576 24.97 -63.00 20.91
C LEU A 576 26.02 -62.02 20.35
N LYS A 577 25.63 -61.22 19.36
CA LYS A 577 26.43 -60.13 18.79
C LYS A 577 25.52 -59.16 18.04
N LEU A 578 25.83 -57.88 18.10
CA LEU A 578 25.11 -56.85 17.33
C LEU A 578 25.55 -56.88 15.86
N PRO A 579 24.63 -57.05 14.88
CA PRO A 579 24.95 -56.92 13.47
C PRO A 579 25.38 -55.49 13.07
N ASN A 580 25.88 -55.32 11.84
CA ASN A 580 26.09 -53.99 11.28
C ASN A 580 24.76 -53.25 11.18
N VAL A 581 24.76 -51.92 11.34
CA VAL A 581 23.55 -51.09 11.19
C VAL A 581 22.85 -51.33 9.85
N SER A 582 23.61 -51.57 8.77
CA SER A 582 23.07 -51.87 7.44
C SER A 582 22.28 -53.18 7.37
N GLU A 583 22.49 -54.10 8.32
CA GLU A 583 21.71 -55.36 8.40
C GLU A 583 20.23 -55.09 8.65
N GLY A 584 19.89 -53.92 9.21
CA GLY A 584 18.50 -53.50 9.38
C GLY A 584 17.70 -53.47 8.09
N ARG A 585 18.37 -53.24 6.95
CA ARG A 585 17.76 -53.31 5.61
C ARG A 585 17.39 -54.73 5.23
N LEU A 586 18.33 -55.67 5.41
CA LEU A 586 18.10 -57.09 5.13
C LEU A 586 17.02 -57.69 6.03
N ILE A 587 16.88 -57.19 7.25
CA ILE A 587 15.76 -57.55 8.14
C ILE A 587 14.41 -57.05 7.56
N ALA A 588 14.38 -55.83 7.02
CA ALA A 588 13.18 -55.30 6.35
C ALA A 588 12.82 -56.11 5.10
N ASP A 589 13.80 -56.45 4.25
CA ASP A 589 13.63 -57.34 3.08
C ASP A 589 13.03 -58.68 3.52
N TYR A 590 13.58 -59.28 4.59
CA TYR A 590 13.08 -60.54 5.13
C TYR A 590 11.63 -60.41 5.61
N LEU A 591 11.29 -59.35 6.34
CA LEU A 591 9.91 -59.12 6.76
C LEU A 591 8.96 -58.98 5.55
N ASN A 592 9.39 -58.27 4.50
CA ASN A 592 8.63 -58.12 3.26
C ASN A 592 8.40 -59.46 2.52
N GLU A 593 9.30 -60.44 2.67
CA GLU A 593 9.17 -61.77 2.05
C GLU A 593 8.30 -62.74 2.86
N TYR A 594 8.28 -62.62 4.19
CA TYR A 594 7.70 -63.66 5.06
C TYR A 594 6.46 -63.22 5.86
N TYR A 595 6.19 -61.91 5.98
CA TYR A 595 4.99 -61.43 6.66
C TYR A 595 3.76 -61.52 5.76
N TYR A 596 2.77 -62.32 6.17
CA TYR A 596 1.47 -62.37 5.52
C TYR A 596 0.51 -61.37 6.18
N ASN A 597 0.20 -60.28 5.47
CA ASN A 597 -0.75 -59.28 5.93
C ASN A 597 -2.19 -59.82 5.79
N GLN A 598 -2.87 -60.01 6.92
CA GLN A 598 -4.22 -60.60 6.93
C GLN A 598 -5.27 -59.66 6.36
N ASP A 599 -5.14 -58.36 6.60
CA ASP A 599 -6.09 -57.35 6.10
C ASP A 599 -6.00 -57.19 4.59
N MET A 600 -4.80 -57.31 4.03
CA MET A 600 -4.57 -57.28 2.58
C MET A 600 -4.71 -58.65 1.91
N GLY A 601 -4.72 -59.74 2.68
CA GLY A 601 -4.80 -61.11 2.19
C GLY A 601 -3.60 -61.57 1.36
N ALA A 602 -2.44 -60.93 1.49
CA ALA A 602 -1.25 -61.19 0.69
C ALA A 602 0.05 -60.87 1.45
N ILE A 603 1.17 -61.39 0.94
CA ILE A 603 2.51 -60.88 1.27
C ILE A 603 2.71 -59.59 0.46
N VAL A 604 3.06 -58.51 1.14
CA VAL A 604 3.24 -57.17 0.57
C VAL A 604 4.55 -56.56 1.07
N PRO A 605 5.20 -55.68 0.28
CA PRO A 605 6.43 -55.01 0.71
C PRO A 605 6.08 -53.88 1.69
N LEU A 606 5.74 -54.28 2.91
CA LEU A 606 5.22 -53.42 3.98
C LEU A 606 6.26 -52.45 4.55
N PHE A 607 7.55 -52.76 4.45
CA PHE A 607 8.64 -51.96 5.00
C PHE A 607 9.48 -51.32 3.89
N GLU A 608 9.88 -50.06 4.11
CA GLU A 608 10.83 -49.35 3.24
C GLU A 608 12.26 -49.83 3.56
N GLU A 609 12.76 -50.77 2.76
CA GLU A 609 14.02 -51.51 2.97
C GLU A 609 15.21 -50.58 3.27
N ASP A 610 15.34 -49.49 2.51
CA ASP A 610 16.44 -48.52 2.66
C ASP A 610 16.42 -47.73 3.98
N LYS A 611 15.27 -47.74 4.69
CA LYS A 611 15.03 -47.07 5.96
C LYS A 611 15.18 -48.00 7.18
N GLY A 612 15.43 -49.29 6.96
CA GLY A 612 15.69 -50.26 8.01
C GLY A 612 17.05 -50.05 8.69
N ALA A 613 17.07 -50.04 10.02
CA ALA A 613 18.29 -49.93 10.81
C ALA A 613 18.20 -50.73 12.12
N ILE A 614 19.28 -51.43 12.47
CA ILE A 614 19.44 -52.12 13.76
C ILE A 614 20.65 -51.58 14.51
N TYR A 615 20.50 -51.22 15.78
CA TYR A 615 21.58 -50.64 16.56
C TYR A 615 21.35 -50.77 18.06
N LYS A 616 22.42 -50.55 18.84
CA LYS A 616 22.34 -50.41 20.29
C LYS A 616 21.94 -48.97 20.63
N GLY A 617 20.84 -48.80 21.37
CA GLY A 617 20.30 -47.50 21.78
C GLY A 617 19.95 -47.46 23.26
N GLY A 618 19.56 -46.29 23.77
CA GLY A 618 19.16 -46.08 25.16
C GLY A 618 20.23 -45.40 26.04
N PRO A 619 19.86 -45.00 27.28
CA PRO A 619 20.77 -44.37 28.24
C PRO A 619 21.90 -45.31 28.68
N GLU A 620 23.06 -44.74 29.01
CA GLU A 620 24.21 -45.50 29.53
C GLU A 620 23.83 -46.31 30.78
N GLY A 621 24.00 -47.64 30.72
CA GLY A 621 23.65 -48.58 31.79
C GLY A 621 22.25 -49.22 31.66
N SER A 622 21.46 -48.85 30.65
CA SER A 622 20.16 -49.45 30.32
C SER A 622 19.98 -49.54 28.80
N GLU A 623 21.06 -49.84 28.09
CA GLU A 623 21.01 -49.91 26.64
C GLU A 623 20.29 -51.18 26.16
N VAL A 624 19.59 -51.07 25.04
CA VAL A 624 18.80 -52.12 24.39
C VAL A 624 19.20 -52.23 22.92
N ILE A 625 18.87 -53.34 22.27
CA ILE A 625 18.93 -53.45 20.81
C ILE A 625 17.62 -52.92 20.24
N ILE A 626 17.69 -52.02 19.27
CA ILE A 626 16.55 -51.41 18.59
C ILE A 626 16.64 -51.73 17.11
N TRP A 627 15.62 -52.38 16.56
CA TRP A 627 15.37 -52.36 15.12
C TRP A 627 14.26 -51.36 14.83
N ARG A 628 14.52 -50.45 13.88
CA ARG A 628 13.54 -49.49 13.40
C ARG A 628 13.42 -49.57 11.89
N CYS A 629 12.21 -49.37 11.38
CA CYS A 629 11.96 -49.21 9.96
C CYS A 629 10.70 -48.39 9.72
N GLU A 630 10.70 -47.61 8.65
CA GLU A 630 9.50 -46.95 8.13
C GLU A 630 8.62 -47.96 7.37
N PHE A 631 7.30 -47.82 7.50
CA PHE A 631 6.34 -48.55 6.69
C PHE A 631 6.28 -47.95 5.28
N ASN A 632 6.10 -48.81 4.28
CA ASN A 632 5.69 -48.39 2.96
C ASN A 632 4.22 -47.95 3.02
N THR A 633 4.01 -46.64 2.94
CA THR A 633 2.70 -45.99 3.10
C THR A 633 1.61 -46.63 2.25
N ARG A 634 1.91 -47.09 1.03
CA ARG A 634 0.93 -47.70 0.11
C ARG A 634 0.33 -49.00 0.65
N PHE A 635 1.05 -49.70 1.51
CA PHE A 635 0.66 -51.01 2.05
C PHE A 635 0.20 -50.93 3.52
N VAL A 636 0.11 -49.72 4.07
CA VAL A 636 -0.56 -49.52 5.36
C VAL A 636 -2.06 -49.76 5.18
N PRO A 637 -2.71 -50.58 6.04
CA PRO A 637 -4.14 -50.86 5.96
C PRO A 637 -4.98 -49.57 5.89
N GLY A 638 -5.95 -49.54 4.98
CA GLY A 638 -6.87 -48.40 4.83
C GLY A 638 -6.42 -47.32 3.84
N LEU A 639 -5.22 -47.40 3.25
CA LEU A 639 -4.79 -46.45 2.20
C LEU A 639 -4.98 -46.91 0.75
N GLU A 640 -5.43 -48.14 0.51
CA GLU A 640 -5.78 -48.63 -0.83
C GLU A 640 -4.71 -48.35 -1.91
N ASN A 641 -3.42 -48.51 -1.57
CA ASN A 641 -2.28 -48.26 -2.47
C ASN A 641 -2.07 -46.78 -2.85
N GLN A 642 -2.63 -45.83 -2.09
CA GLN A 642 -2.36 -44.40 -2.21
C GLN A 642 -1.16 -44.00 -1.33
N PRO A 643 -0.16 -43.27 -1.87
CA PRO A 643 0.99 -42.81 -1.10
C PRO A 643 0.74 -41.48 -0.36
N VAL A 644 -0.39 -40.82 -0.62
CA VAL A 644 -0.77 -39.51 -0.08
C VAL A 644 -2.23 -39.50 0.35
N VAL A 645 -2.58 -38.55 1.20
CA VAL A 645 -3.95 -38.24 1.62
C VAL A 645 -4.21 -36.74 1.46
N TYR A 646 -5.48 -36.32 1.47
CA TYR A 646 -5.88 -34.96 1.09
C TYR A 646 -6.38 -34.10 2.26
N ASP A 647 -6.64 -34.72 3.41
CA ASP A 647 -7.13 -34.05 4.61
C ASP A 647 -6.69 -34.79 5.88
N ALA A 648 -6.97 -34.17 7.02
CA ALA A 648 -6.65 -34.73 8.34
C ALA A 648 -7.44 -36.02 8.66
N ASP A 649 -8.63 -36.22 8.07
CA ASP A 649 -9.40 -37.45 8.24
C ASP A 649 -8.74 -38.62 7.51
N GLY A 650 -8.19 -38.38 6.32
CA GLY A 650 -7.34 -39.31 5.59
C GLY A 650 -6.07 -39.65 6.37
N TYR A 651 -5.44 -38.66 7.00
CA TYR A 651 -4.29 -38.90 7.87
C TYR A 651 -4.64 -39.68 9.14
N GLU A 652 -5.78 -39.39 9.77
CA GLU A 652 -6.32 -40.17 10.89
C GLU A 652 -6.62 -41.62 10.48
N ASN A 653 -7.07 -41.86 9.25
CA ASN A 653 -7.27 -43.21 8.72
C ASN A 653 -5.93 -43.95 8.50
N TYR A 654 -4.89 -43.26 8.01
CA TYR A 654 -3.54 -43.81 7.98
C TYR A 654 -3.06 -44.23 9.37
N CYS A 655 -3.26 -43.37 10.37
CA CYS A 655 -2.85 -43.64 11.76
C CYS A 655 -3.53 -44.89 12.33
N LYS A 656 -4.81 -45.13 12.01
CA LYS A 656 -5.53 -46.37 12.36
C LYS A 656 -4.93 -47.59 11.65
N GLY A 657 -4.50 -47.43 10.41
CA GLY A 657 -3.79 -48.49 9.69
C GLY A 657 -2.47 -48.87 10.35
N VAL A 658 -1.70 -47.88 10.80
CA VAL A 658 -0.48 -48.10 11.58
C VAL A 658 -0.77 -48.79 12.93
N ASP A 659 -1.90 -48.46 13.58
CA ASP A 659 -2.35 -49.12 14.82
C ASP A 659 -2.61 -50.62 14.61
N ALA A 660 -3.28 -50.97 13.50
CA ALA A 660 -3.51 -52.36 13.12
C ALA A 660 -2.19 -53.13 12.86
N LEU A 661 -1.17 -52.45 12.33
CA LEU A 661 0.16 -53.05 12.18
C LEU A 661 0.89 -53.14 13.52
N ASP A 662 0.72 -52.18 14.42
CA ASP A 662 1.28 -52.23 15.78
C ASP A 662 0.71 -53.39 16.61
N ASP A 663 -0.54 -53.80 16.36
CA ASP A 663 -1.13 -55.02 16.92
C ASP A 663 -0.40 -56.30 16.45
N ASP A 664 0.26 -56.26 15.30
CA ASP A 664 1.06 -57.34 14.73
C ASP A 664 2.55 -57.28 15.13
N ARG A 665 2.94 -56.37 16.02
CA ARG A 665 4.33 -56.18 16.49
C ARG A 665 5.00 -57.47 16.97
N ASP A 666 4.27 -58.36 17.65
CA ASP A 666 4.81 -59.63 18.16
C ASP A 666 5.16 -60.58 17.01
N LYS A 667 4.40 -60.54 15.90
CA LYS A 667 4.71 -61.31 14.68
C LYS A 667 5.93 -60.75 13.98
N PHE A 668 6.05 -59.42 13.89
CA PHE A 668 7.25 -58.79 13.34
C PHE A 668 8.47 -59.14 14.19
N GLN A 669 8.37 -59.03 15.50
CA GLN A 669 9.43 -59.39 16.44
C GLN A 669 9.86 -60.85 16.26
N ALA A 670 8.93 -61.80 16.18
CA ALA A 670 9.24 -63.21 15.94
C ALA A 670 9.97 -63.45 14.62
N LEU A 671 9.63 -62.72 13.54
CA LEU A 671 10.31 -62.81 12.26
C LEU A 671 11.72 -62.21 12.31
N VAL A 672 11.91 -61.09 13.01
CA VAL A 672 13.24 -60.50 13.23
C VAL A 672 14.13 -61.48 14.02
N GLU A 673 13.58 -62.09 15.08
CA GLU A 673 14.28 -63.10 15.87
C GLU A 673 14.62 -64.34 15.04
N GLN A 674 13.71 -64.80 14.17
CA GLN A 674 13.97 -65.91 13.26
C GLN A 674 15.14 -65.58 12.32
N TYR A 675 15.10 -64.43 11.65
CA TYR A 675 16.21 -63.95 10.81
C TYR A 675 17.52 -63.89 11.60
N ALA A 676 17.47 -63.34 12.81
CA ALA A 676 18.64 -63.17 13.65
C ALA A 676 19.23 -64.52 14.12
N LYS A 677 18.40 -65.54 14.39
CA LYS A 677 18.83 -66.92 14.68
C LYS A 677 19.48 -67.57 13.46
N GLU A 678 18.88 -67.44 12.28
CA GLU A 678 19.41 -67.99 11.02
C GLU A 678 20.80 -67.43 10.68
N ASN A 679 21.08 -66.19 11.08
CA ASN A 679 22.36 -65.50 10.84
C ASN A 679 23.32 -65.52 12.06
N GLY A 680 22.95 -66.20 13.15
CA GLY A 680 23.77 -66.37 14.35
C GLY A 680 23.99 -65.09 15.16
N TYR A 681 23.02 -64.18 15.15
CA TYR A 681 22.99 -62.95 15.96
C TYR A 681 22.22 -63.11 17.27
N PHE A 682 21.27 -64.06 17.34
CA PHE A 682 20.32 -64.22 18.44
C PHE A 682 20.35 -65.65 19.01
N GLU A 683 20.08 -65.82 20.31
CA GLU A 683 20.10 -67.14 20.96
C GLU A 683 18.85 -67.98 20.59
N GLY A 684 19.05 -69.29 20.36
CA GLY A 684 18.06 -70.19 19.77
C GLY A 684 16.90 -70.57 20.68
#